data_AF-A0A6J2W6F8-F1
#
_entry.id   AF-A0A6J2W6F8-F1
#
_cell.length_a   1.000
_cell.length_b   1.000
_cell.length_c   1.000
_cell.angle_alpha   90.00
_cell.angle_beta   90.00
_cell.angle_gamma   90.00
#
_symmetry.space_group_name_H-M   'P 1'
#
loop_
_entity.id
_entity.type
_entity.pdbx_description
1 polymer ?
#
loop_
_entity_poly.entity_id
_entity_poly.type
_entity_poly.pdbx_seq_one_letter_code
_entity_poly.pdbx_strand_id
1 'polypeptide(L)'
;MISVSLFLLFLPVGFSASLVGWVQSPGYPHGYSPQSALEWKRCAPEGHTLTLTFIHLDLEDSQDCENDAVRIFVDDIPHSTLCGRMSTAELRSSVNPSLYSPPKGCISLKFSADYSNTKRHTGFRAFYTIQDVDECTDPANECSHLCNNFIGGYRCTCPPGYLLNSDKHTCTVQCDEDLSGFREGAVRPPGILGSYASDARCNFTLSVDEGLQLLLTFNKDFDIEKGEDGNCIDSVTIETPSGSYGPFCGKVPPEPIRTGTAKAQILFSSDGGGSNKGFTLSYKVTAMTCFGKVTPHSRLTPQLPEYPYGSTVTVQCDVGYFASVVDTKSDVPNEFKSTCQKNGEWSPVHQCTPVDCGNPEADLPEVVRLKNPTRNTLYQGKIQLECESKYYKLVGYDSFTCNANGAWVSENGKEEWPRCVPVCGVTDTQGTGAGRITGGQKAHLGSIPWQLLKKNPRGGAALISDRWVITAAHVVDGQENSVVSLMGGMVDGQDKNAITMESEKIIIHPKYHKVGRAGEDPPSYDNDIALIKLSDRVKLGPNLLPVCLPTNKDGRAMEGKDGTISGFGAVKENRLSRYLLYGNVQEKSKDICEKSRVGKLPFTQNMFCAGGDKGVDSCKGDSGGPLVVPVLGFGNPDRPYQLRGIVSWGQNRCGSGGFIGFYTKVQNYLDWIKEVMEAN
;
A
#
# COMPACT_ATOMS: atom_id res chain seq x y z
N MET A 1 -3.67 -81.58 59.07
CA MET A 1 -3.91 -80.22 58.54
C MET A 1 -2.55 -79.54 58.44
N ILE A 2 -2.00 -79.01 57.35
CA ILE A 2 -2.47 -78.66 56.01
C ILE A 2 -1.22 -78.55 55.10
N SER A 3 -1.37 -79.04 53.86
CA SER A 3 -0.68 -78.72 52.60
C SER A 3 0.85 -78.72 52.52
N VAL A 4 1.40 -79.83 52.03
CA VAL A 4 2.66 -79.87 51.26
C VAL A 4 2.30 -79.46 49.81
N SER A 5 2.65 -78.25 49.41
CA SER A 5 2.52 -77.81 48.00
C SER A 5 3.70 -78.32 47.20
N LEU A 6 3.46 -79.42 46.48
CA LEU A 6 4.29 -79.98 45.44
C LEU A 6 4.23 -79.04 44.21
N PHE A 7 5.18 -78.11 44.09
CA PHE A 7 5.35 -77.34 42.85
C PHE A 7 5.99 -78.23 41.79
N LEU A 8 5.15 -78.75 40.90
CA LEU A 8 5.56 -79.36 39.63
C LEU A 8 6.36 -78.35 38.82
N LEU A 9 7.68 -78.53 38.76
CA LEU A 9 8.53 -77.99 37.72
C LEU A 9 8.10 -78.62 36.39
N PHE A 10 7.15 -77.98 35.70
CA PHE A 10 7.01 -78.13 34.26
C PHE A 10 8.27 -77.52 33.63
N LEU A 11 9.30 -78.36 33.43
CA LEU A 11 10.31 -78.10 32.41
C LEU A 11 9.53 -77.86 31.11
N PRO A 12 9.64 -76.68 30.47
CA PRO A 12 9.15 -76.54 29.12
C PRO A 12 9.98 -77.54 28.31
N VAL A 13 9.30 -78.50 27.70
CA VAL A 13 9.88 -79.29 26.62
C VAL A 13 10.26 -78.25 25.58
N GLY A 14 11.52 -77.82 25.60
CA GLY A 14 12.09 -76.99 24.56
C GLY A 14 11.85 -77.75 23.28
N PHE A 15 10.93 -77.24 22.46
CA PHE A 15 10.84 -77.64 21.07
C PHE A 15 12.20 -77.33 20.49
N SER A 16 13.09 -78.32 20.42
CA SER A 16 14.26 -78.27 19.57
C SER A 16 13.72 -78.07 18.15
N ALA A 17 13.63 -76.81 17.73
CA ALA A 17 13.33 -76.47 16.35
C ALA A 17 14.45 -77.11 15.53
N SER A 18 14.12 -78.22 14.87
CA SER A 18 15.09 -78.97 14.09
C SER A 18 15.62 -78.05 13.00
N LEU A 19 16.91 -77.69 13.06
CA LEU A 19 17.57 -76.83 12.07
C LEU A 19 17.50 -77.41 10.65
N VAL A 20 17.22 -78.72 10.55
CA VAL A 20 16.95 -79.43 9.31
C VAL A 20 15.77 -80.37 9.51
N GLY A 21 14.89 -80.50 8.51
CA GLY A 21 13.86 -81.54 8.55
C GLY A 21 13.36 -81.94 7.18
N TRP A 22 12.60 -83.03 7.12
CA TRP A 22 12.14 -83.63 5.87
C TRP A 22 10.64 -83.44 5.66
N VAL A 23 10.25 -83.26 4.40
CA VAL A 23 8.85 -83.29 3.95
C VAL A 23 8.77 -84.21 2.73
N GLN A 24 7.79 -85.12 2.73
CA GLN A 24 7.64 -86.11 1.67
C GLN A 24 6.17 -86.44 1.47
N SER A 25 5.78 -86.83 0.26
CA SER A 25 4.41 -87.25 -0.03
C SER A 25 4.03 -88.51 0.76
N PRO A 26 2.73 -88.71 1.08
CA PRO A 26 2.25 -89.95 1.68
C PRO A 26 2.68 -91.17 0.84
N GLY A 27 3.22 -92.21 1.47
CA GLY A 27 3.65 -93.44 0.78
C GLY A 27 5.02 -93.39 0.10
N TYR A 28 5.73 -92.25 0.09
CA TYR A 28 7.10 -92.16 -0.43
C TYR A 28 8.05 -93.15 0.28
N PRO A 29 8.95 -93.88 -0.42
CA PRO A 29 9.22 -93.86 -1.87
C PRO A 29 8.38 -94.86 -2.68
N HIS A 30 7.47 -95.58 -2.04
CA HIS A 30 6.68 -96.64 -2.68
C HIS A 30 5.52 -96.10 -3.52
N GLY A 31 5.27 -94.80 -3.50
CA GLY A 31 4.22 -94.13 -4.25
C GLY A 31 2.99 -93.80 -3.41
N TYR A 32 2.29 -92.76 -3.81
CA TYR A 32 1.14 -92.20 -3.11
C TYR A 32 -0.17 -92.86 -3.58
N SER A 33 -1.18 -92.86 -2.71
CA SER A 33 -2.51 -93.42 -3.02
C SER A 33 -3.41 -92.39 -3.70
N PRO A 34 -4.43 -92.81 -4.48
CA PRO A 34 -5.46 -91.89 -4.96
C PRO A 34 -6.10 -91.11 -3.81
N GLN A 35 -6.47 -89.86 -4.05
CA GLN A 35 -7.07 -88.94 -3.09
C GLN A 35 -6.21 -88.64 -1.86
N SER A 36 -4.91 -88.95 -1.91
CA SER A 36 -3.99 -88.57 -0.84
C SER A 36 -3.73 -87.06 -0.86
N ALA A 37 -3.63 -86.48 0.33
CA ALA A 37 -3.31 -85.07 0.49
C ALA A 37 -2.32 -84.87 1.64
N LEU A 38 -1.51 -83.82 1.54
CA LEU A 38 -0.59 -83.40 2.58
C LEU A 38 -0.54 -81.88 2.63
N GLU A 39 -0.75 -81.31 3.81
CA GLU A 39 -0.44 -79.91 4.09
C GLU A 39 0.74 -79.85 5.06
N TRP A 40 1.76 -79.06 4.69
CA TRP A 40 2.95 -78.84 5.51
C TRP A 40 3.25 -77.35 5.54
N LYS A 41 3.52 -76.79 6.72
CA LYS A 41 3.93 -75.39 6.90
C LYS A 41 5.02 -75.32 7.95
N ARG A 42 6.09 -74.59 7.66
CA ARG A 42 7.14 -74.25 8.63
C ARG A 42 7.55 -72.80 8.49
N CYS A 43 7.89 -72.19 9.60
CA CYS A 43 8.32 -70.79 9.68
C CYS A 43 9.71 -70.73 10.29
N ALA A 44 10.50 -69.78 9.81
CA ALA A 44 11.80 -69.49 10.38
C ALA A 44 11.63 -68.84 11.77
N PRO A 45 12.47 -69.20 12.76
CA PRO A 45 12.60 -68.43 14.00
C PRO A 45 13.02 -66.97 13.73
N GLU A 46 12.92 -66.10 14.76
CA GLU A 46 13.51 -64.76 14.67
C GLU A 46 15.01 -64.82 14.37
N GLY A 47 15.49 -63.87 13.55
CA GLY A 47 16.89 -63.82 13.08
C GLY A 47 17.26 -64.90 12.05
N HIS A 48 16.30 -65.67 11.53
CA HIS A 48 16.59 -66.77 10.60
C HIS A 48 15.72 -66.73 9.34
N THR A 49 16.23 -67.37 8.28
CA THR A 49 15.52 -67.69 7.05
C THR A 49 15.37 -69.21 6.88
N LEU A 50 14.32 -69.64 6.19
CA LEU A 50 14.02 -71.04 5.91
C LEU A 50 14.22 -71.32 4.42
N THR A 51 15.07 -72.28 4.06
CA THR A 51 15.26 -72.74 2.68
C THR A 51 14.65 -74.13 2.50
N LEU A 52 13.86 -74.35 1.45
CA LEU A 52 13.28 -75.66 1.10
C LEU A 52 13.93 -76.22 -0.17
N THR A 53 14.48 -77.42 -0.10
CA THR A 53 15.19 -78.09 -1.20
C THR A 53 14.51 -79.39 -1.59
N PHE A 54 13.96 -79.46 -2.80
CA PHE A 54 13.46 -80.70 -3.41
C PHE A 54 14.62 -81.55 -3.92
N ILE A 55 14.60 -82.84 -3.59
CA ILE A 55 15.58 -83.83 -4.05
C ILE A 55 14.98 -84.85 -5.01
N HIS A 56 13.65 -85.02 -4.97
CA HIS A 56 12.92 -85.98 -5.79
C HIS A 56 11.49 -85.49 -6.05
N LEU A 57 11.01 -85.60 -7.30
CA LEU A 57 9.64 -85.31 -7.71
C LEU A 57 9.23 -86.24 -8.86
N ASP A 58 8.20 -87.05 -8.63
CA ASP A 58 7.58 -87.92 -9.62
C ASP A 58 6.09 -88.02 -9.30
N LEU A 59 5.29 -87.18 -9.97
CA LEU A 59 3.82 -87.11 -9.87
C LEU A 59 3.19 -87.37 -11.24
N GLU A 60 1.88 -87.62 -11.28
CA GLU A 60 1.13 -87.64 -12.53
C GLU A 60 1.28 -86.29 -13.25
N ASP A 61 1.50 -86.33 -14.57
CA ASP A 61 1.62 -85.14 -15.40
C ASP A 61 0.26 -84.79 -16.01
N SER A 62 -0.15 -83.53 -15.88
CA SER A 62 -1.44 -83.01 -16.37
C SER A 62 -1.31 -81.55 -16.79
N GLN A 63 -2.21 -81.09 -17.66
CA GLN A 63 -2.22 -79.69 -18.08
C GLN A 63 -2.41 -78.80 -16.84
N ASP A 64 -1.54 -77.81 -16.67
CA ASP A 64 -1.51 -76.87 -15.53
C ASP A 64 -1.45 -77.54 -14.15
N CYS A 65 -1.03 -78.82 -14.09
CA CYS A 65 -1.03 -79.62 -12.87
C CYS A 65 -2.40 -79.66 -12.17
N GLU A 66 -3.48 -79.80 -12.95
CA GLU A 66 -4.86 -79.86 -12.44
C GLU A 66 -5.18 -81.14 -11.66
N ASN A 67 -4.49 -82.25 -11.97
CA ASN A 67 -4.65 -83.53 -11.30
C ASN A 67 -3.75 -83.59 -10.04
N ASP A 68 -2.66 -84.36 -10.12
CA ASP A 68 -1.71 -84.53 -9.01
C ASP A 68 -0.70 -83.40 -8.99
N ALA A 69 -0.66 -82.64 -7.89
CA ALA A 69 0.20 -81.47 -7.81
C ALA A 69 0.74 -81.22 -6.40
N VAL A 70 1.94 -80.65 -6.35
CA VAL A 70 2.46 -79.99 -5.16
C VAL A 70 2.52 -78.48 -5.38
N ARG A 71 1.72 -77.74 -4.61
CA ARG A 71 1.66 -76.28 -4.62
C ARG A 71 2.50 -75.73 -3.46
N ILE A 72 3.40 -74.82 -3.77
CA ILE A 72 4.35 -74.23 -2.83
C ILE A 72 3.99 -72.75 -2.64
N PHE A 73 3.97 -72.31 -1.38
CA PHE A 73 3.71 -70.93 -1.00
C PHE A 73 4.84 -70.42 -0.12
N VAL A 74 5.29 -69.20 -0.36
CA VAL A 74 6.22 -68.46 0.50
C VAL A 74 5.43 -67.31 1.12
N ASP A 75 5.33 -67.28 2.44
CA ASP A 75 4.46 -66.37 3.21
C ASP A 75 3.03 -66.32 2.70
N ASP A 76 2.47 -67.51 2.46
CA ASP A 76 1.10 -67.71 1.94
C ASP A 76 0.86 -67.12 0.53
N ILE A 77 1.91 -66.64 -0.15
CA ILE A 77 1.89 -66.23 -1.56
C ILE A 77 2.23 -67.45 -2.45
N PRO A 78 1.41 -67.78 -3.47
CA PRO A 78 1.71 -68.88 -4.38
C PRO A 78 3.04 -68.63 -5.12
N HIS A 79 3.99 -69.54 -4.98
CA HIS A 79 5.31 -69.46 -5.63
C HIS A 79 5.37 -70.37 -6.87
N SER A 80 5.06 -71.67 -6.71
CA SER A 80 5.15 -72.64 -7.80
C SER A 80 4.23 -73.83 -7.61
N THR A 81 3.69 -74.36 -8.70
CA THR A 81 2.93 -75.62 -8.76
C THR A 81 3.73 -76.62 -9.57
N LEU A 82 4.03 -77.79 -9.00
CA LEU A 82 4.85 -78.82 -9.63
C LEU A 82 4.04 -80.12 -9.80
N CYS A 83 4.17 -80.74 -10.97
CA CYS A 83 3.64 -82.07 -11.31
C CYS A 83 4.59 -82.74 -12.32
N GLY A 84 4.26 -83.96 -12.75
CA GLY A 84 5.12 -84.74 -13.64
C GLY A 84 6.42 -85.22 -12.97
N ARG A 85 7.34 -85.74 -13.79
CA ARG A 85 8.62 -86.28 -13.33
C ARG A 85 9.76 -85.30 -13.61
N MET A 86 10.42 -84.84 -12.55
CA MET A 86 11.60 -83.96 -12.66
C MET A 86 12.86 -84.68 -12.19
N SER A 87 13.93 -84.52 -12.96
CA SER A 87 15.27 -84.94 -12.54
C SER A 87 15.82 -84.04 -11.43
N THR A 88 16.79 -84.56 -10.65
CA THR A 88 17.46 -83.75 -9.62
C THR A 88 18.19 -82.54 -10.22
N ALA A 89 18.62 -82.59 -11.48
CA ALA A 89 19.26 -81.46 -12.15
C ALA A 89 18.24 -80.33 -12.42
N GLU A 90 17.05 -80.67 -12.91
CA GLU A 90 15.97 -79.70 -13.15
C GLU A 90 15.53 -79.05 -11.83
N LEU A 91 15.28 -79.84 -10.78
CA LEU A 91 14.92 -79.32 -9.46
C LEU A 91 15.96 -78.34 -8.90
N ARG A 92 17.25 -78.62 -9.10
CA ARG A 92 18.35 -77.75 -8.66
C ARG A 92 18.45 -76.45 -9.45
N SER A 93 18.07 -76.43 -10.73
CA SER A 93 18.21 -75.24 -11.58
C SER A 93 16.96 -74.37 -11.61
N SER A 94 15.76 -74.95 -11.56
CA SER A 94 14.51 -74.21 -11.79
C SER A 94 13.67 -73.97 -10.54
N VAL A 95 13.83 -74.78 -9.49
CA VAL A 95 12.96 -74.73 -8.30
C VAL A 95 13.74 -74.32 -7.05
N ASN A 96 14.78 -75.08 -6.67
CA ASN A 96 15.50 -74.87 -5.41
C ASN A 96 16.15 -73.47 -5.21
N PRO A 97 16.71 -72.79 -6.24
CA PRO A 97 17.39 -71.51 -6.04
C PRO A 97 16.51 -70.37 -5.52
N SER A 98 15.20 -70.45 -5.70
CA SER A 98 14.25 -69.41 -5.30
C SER A 98 13.36 -69.82 -4.11
N LEU A 99 13.55 -71.01 -3.53
CA LEU A 99 12.74 -71.53 -2.44
C LEU A 99 13.34 -71.21 -1.06
N TYR A 100 13.36 -69.93 -0.71
CA TYR A 100 13.69 -69.45 0.63
C TYR A 100 12.64 -68.45 1.14
N SER A 101 12.47 -68.36 2.47
CA SER A 101 11.60 -67.37 3.10
C SER A 101 12.36 -66.07 3.38
N PRO A 102 11.69 -64.92 3.46
CA PRO A 102 12.28 -63.76 4.14
C PRO A 102 12.55 -64.09 5.62
N PRO A 103 13.31 -63.23 6.34
CA PRO A 103 13.52 -63.38 7.77
C PRO A 103 12.19 -63.49 8.51
N LYS A 104 12.05 -64.45 9.44
CA LYS A 104 10.78 -64.77 10.17
C LYS A 104 9.62 -65.27 9.27
N GLY A 105 9.85 -65.43 7.97
CA GLY A 105 8.86 -65.91 7.01
C GLY A 105 8.60 -67.42 7.08
N CYS A 106 7.58 -67.88 6.36
CA CYS A 106 7.10 -69.24 6.32
C CYS A 106 7.12 -69.81 4.91
N ILE A 107 7.40 -71.11 4.79
CA ILE A 107 7.15 -71.88 3.56
C ILE A 107 6.05 -72.89 3.86
N SER A 108 5.06 -72.98 2.97
CA SER A 108 4.04 -74.02 3.03
C SER A 108 3.93 -74.78 1.71
N LEU A 109 3.53 -76.05 1.84
CA LEU A 109 3.43 -77.03 0.78
C LEU A 109 2.06 -77.70 0.89
N LYS A 110 1.32 -77.74 -0.21
CA LYS A 110 0.05 -78.46 -0.34
C LYS A 110 0.16 -79.46 -1.47
N PHE A 111 0.13 -80.74 -1.14
CA PHE A 111 0.06 -81.83 -2.09
C PHE A 111 -1.35 -82.41 -2.14
N SER A 112 -1.85 -82.63 -3.34
CA SER A 112 -3.14 -83.27 -3.60
C SER A 112 -3.01 -84.23 -4.78
N ALA A 113 -3.48 -85.46 -4.59
CA ALA A 113 -3.67 -86.44 -5.65
C ALA A 113 -5.16 -86.59 -5.99
N ASP A 114 -5.48 -86.80 -7.26
CA ASP A 114 -6.83 -87.00 -7.75
C ASP A 114 -7.33 -88.43 -7.49
N TYR A 115 -8.49 -88.81 -8.03
CA TYR A 115 -9.03 -90.17 -7.87
C TYR A 115 -8.37 -91.21 -8.80
N SER A 116 -7.58 -90.80 -9.79
CA SER A 116 -7.13 -91.60 -10.92
C SER A 116 -5.61 -91.74 -10.98
N ASN A 117 -5.05 -92.67 -10.21
CA ASN A 117 -3.63 -93.02 -10.29
C ASN A 117 -3.39 -94.36 -11.02
N THR A 118 -3.60 -94.35 -12.35
CA THR A 118 -3.46 -95.57 -13.18
C THR A 118 -2.00 -96.03 -13.33
N LYS A 119 -1.05 -95.10 -13.29
CA LYS A 119 0.40 -95.35 -13.21
C LYS A 119 0.89 -95.13 -11.78
N ARG A 120 1.87 -95.93 -11.36
CA ARG A 120 2.46 -95.81 -10.03
C ARG A 120 3.55 -94.74 -10.04
N HIS A 121 3.25 -93.58 -9.47
CA HIS A 121 4.18 -92.47 -9.25
C HIS A 121 4.76 -92.51 -7.84
N THR A 122 6.07 -92.30 -7.71
CA THR A 122 6.79 -92.49 -6.44
C THR A 122 6.64 -91.32 -5.46
N GLY A 123 6.16 -90.16 -5.93
CA GLY A 123 5.88 -88.99 -5.11
C GLY A 123 7.05 -88.01 -5.02
N PHE A 124 7.10 -87.21 -3.95
CA PHE A 124 8.14 -86.22 -3.75
C PHE A 124 8.84 -86.34 -2.40
N ARG A 125 10.08 -85.84 -2.35
CA ARG A 125 10.85 -85.66 -1.13
C ARG A 125 11.66 -84.37 -1.19
N ALA A 126 11.55 -83.57 -0.14
CA ALA A 126 12.29 -82.35 0.08
C ALA A 126 12.78 -82.27 1.53
N PHE A 127 13.76 -81.42 1.78
CA PHE A 127 14.20 -81.08 3.12
C PHE A 127 14.29 -79.56 3.28
N TYR A 128 14.06 -79.06 4.48
CA TYR A 128 14.25 -77.66 4.81
C TYR A 128 15.51 -77.48 5.68
N THR A 129 16.14 -76.32 5.57
CA THR A 129 17.25 -75.88 6.42
C THR A 129 16.97 -74.49 6.95
N ILE A 130 17.30 -74.23 8.20
CA ILE A 130 17.21 -72.91 8.83
C ILE A 130 18.62 -72.30 8.84
N GLN A 131 18.75 -71.06 8.37
CA GLN A 131 20.01 -70.32 8.33
C GLN A 131 19.87 -69.00 9.07
N ASP A 132 20.89 -68.64 9.84
CA ASP A 132 21.02 -67.35 10.50
C ASP A 132 21.10 -66.23 9.45
N VAL A 133 20.43 -65.11 9.73
CA VAL A 133 20.50 -63.90 8.90
C VAL A 133 21.57 -63.01 9.51
N ASP A 134 22.60 -62.66 8.74
CA ASP A 134 23.59 -61.70 9.20
C ASP A 134 23.08 -60.28 9.00
N GLU A 135 22.37 -59.74 10.00
CA GLU A 135 21.79 -58.40 9.90
C GLU A 135 22.86 -57.32 9.76
N CYS A 136 24.11 -57.56 10.18
CA CYS A 136 25.20 -56.58 10.03
C CYS A 136 25.67 -56.41 8.58
N THR A 137 25.31 -57.32 7.68
CA THR A 137 25.53 -57.14 6.24
C THR A 137 24.48 -56.23 5.60
N ASP A 138 23.36 -55.99 6.28
CA ASP A 138 22.35 -55.04 5.86
C ASP A 138 22.83 -53.62 6.19
N PRO A 139 22.96 -52.70 5.21
CA PRO A 139 23.23 -51.30 5.48
C PRO A 139 22.15 -50.61 6.33
N ALA A 140 20.97 -51.22 6.50
CA ALA A 140 19.88 -50.73 7.33
C ALA A 140 19.86 -51.30 8.77
N ASN A 141 20.96 -51.88 9.27
CA ASN A 141 21.05 -52.54 10.59
C ASN A 141 20.84 -51.66 11.84
N GLU A 142 20.37 -50.42 11.68
CA GLU A 142 20.03 -49.45 12.73
C GLU A 142 21.16 -49.07 13.72
N CYS A 143 22.29 -49.77 13.73
CA CYS A 143 23.43 -49.46 14.59
C CYS A 143 24.14 -48.21 14.09
N SER A 144 24.23 -47.19 14.97
CA SER A 144 24.97 -45.96 14.67
C SER A 144 26.46 -46.18 14.37
N HIS A 145 27.10 -47.18 15.02
CA HIS A 145 28.54 -47.40 14.94
C HIS A 145 28.95 -48.85 14.64
N LEU A 146 28.97 -49.73 15.65
CA LEU A 146 29.48 -51.10 15.50
C LEU A 146 28.35 -52.11 15.65
N CYS A 147 28.05 -52.85 14.56
CA CYS A 147 27.13 -53.98 14.56
C CYS A 147 27.87 -55.30 14.83
N ASN A 148 27.34 -56.14 15.73
CA ASN A 148 27.84 -57.48 15.97
C ASN A 148 26.73 -58.51 15.77
N ASN A 149 26.88 -59.37 14.74
CA ASN A 149 25.95 -60.46 14.47
C ASN A 149 26.19 -61.65 15.42
N PHE A 150 25.14 -62.35 15.81
CA PHE A 150 25.17 -63.61 16.52
C PHE A 150 24.02 -64.51 16.06
N ILE A 151 24.09 -65.81 16.35
CA ILE A 151 23.05 -66.74 15.91
C ILE A 151 21.68 -66.34 16.51
N GLY A 152 20.75 -65.94 15.65
CA GLY A 152 19.40 -65.50 16.01
C GLY A 152 19.21 -64.00 16.22
N GLY A 153 20.20 -63.16 15.86
CA GLY A 153 20.06 -61.70 15.80
C GLY A 153 21.36 -60.93 15.97
N TYR A 154 21.27 -59.62 16.20
CA TYR A 154 22.43 -58.76 16.29
C TYR A 154 22.37 -57.80 17.50
N ARG A 155 23.50 -57.15 17.81
CA ARG A 155 23.57 -56.07 18.80
C ARG A 155 24.51 -54.95 18.39
N CYS A 156 24.15 -53.73 18.76
CA CYS A 156 25.00 -52.56 18.57
C CYS A 156 25.94 -52.36 19.76
N THR A 157 27.16 -51.90 19.48
CA THR A 157 28.18 -51.56 20.49
C THR A 157 28.86 -50.26 20.11
N CYS A 158 29.43 -49.58 21.12
CA CYS A 158 30.00 -48.24 20.94
C CYS A 158 31.53 -48.22 21.00
N PRO A 159 32.19 -47.34 20.23
CA PRO A 159 33.62 -47.09 20.35
C PRO A 159 34.00 -46.54 21.74
N PRO A 160 35.29 -46.62 22.14
CA PRO A 160 35.77 -45.99 23.36
C PRO A 160 35.45 -44.49 23.40
N GLY A 161 34.87 -44.02 24.51
CA GLY A 161 34.44 -42.63 24.68
C GLY A 161 32.94 -42.40 24.45
N TYR A 162 32.25 -43.36 23.83
CA TYR A 162 30.80 -43.35 23.64
C TYR A 162 30.08 -44.29 24.59
N LEU A 163 28.81 -44.00 24.84
CA LEU A 163 27.89 -44.79 25.65
C LEU A 163 26.70 -45.21 24.79
N LEU A 164 26.31 -46.49 24.90
CA LEU A 164 25.13 -47.00 24.20
C LEU A 164 23.87 -46.39 24.84
N ASN A 165 23.08 -45.73 24.01
CA ASN A 165 21.86 -45.06 24.41
C ASN A 165 20.76 -46.07 24.81
N SER A 166 19.65 -45.58 25.38
CA SER A 166 18.54 -46.40 25.83
C SER A 166 17.82 -47.15 24.72
N ASP A 167 17.92 -46.68 23.47
CA ASP A 167 17.39 -47.38 22.29
C ASP A 167 18.17 -48.65 21.95
N LYS A 168 19.36 -48.85 22.52
CA LYS A 168 20.30 -49.94 22.24
C LYS A 168 20.91 -49.93 20.83
N HIS A 169 20.75 -48.84 20.09
CA HIS A 169 21.21 -48.68 18.71
C HIS A 169 22.14 -47.47 18.50
N THR A 170 21.88 -46.35 19.19
CA THR A 170 22.67 -45.12 19.06
C THR A 170 23.77 -45.03 20.11
N CYS A 171 24.92 -44.49 19.73
CA CYS A 171 26.05 -44.27 20.62
C CYS A 171 26.21 -42.77 20.83
N THR A 172 26.09 -42.30 22.06
CA THR A 172 26.17 -40.87 22.40
C THR A 172 27.24 -40.60 23.46
N VAL A 173 27.50 -39.33 23.76
CA VAL A 173 28.47 -38.90 24.77
C VAL A 173 27.79 -38.11 25.88
N GLN A 174 28.29 -38.22 27.10
CA GLN A 174 27.85 -37.36 28.20
C GLN A 174 28.63 -36.05 28.18
N CYS A 175 27.94 -34.94 27.93
CA CYS A 175 28.57 -33.63 27.74
C CYS A 175 27.81 -32.45 28.33
N ASP A 176 26.83 -32.72 29.19
CA ASP A 176 26.13 -31.68 29.93
C ASP A 176 27.03 -31.11 31.03
N GLU A 177 27.11 -29.79 31.12
CA GLU A 177 27.95 -29.09 32.09
C GLU A 177 27.21 -27.85 32.64
N ASP A 178 27.28 -27.64 33.96
CA ASP A 178 26.81 -26.42 34.59
C ASP A 178 28.00 -25.52 34.92
N LEU A 179 28.07 -24.40 34.20
CA LEU A 179 29.11 -23.39 34.29
C LEU A 179 28.60 -22.12 35.01
N SER A 180 27.54 -22.24 35.79
CA SER A 180 26.98 -21.15 36.59
C SER A 180 27.96 -20.65 37.66
N GLY A 181 28.02 -19.34 37.86
CA GLY A 181 28.85 -18.67 38.87
C GLY A 181 30.27 -18.30 38.43
N PHE A 182 30.76 -18.77 37.28
CA PHE A 182 32.06 -18.38 36.75
C PHE A 182 32.00 -17.02 36.03
N ARG A 183 33.03 -16.18 36.21
CA ARG A 183 33.11 -14.83 35.59
C ARG A 183 33.61 -14.82 34.15
N GLU A 184 34.34 -15.86 33.76
CA GLU A 184 34.77 -16.13 32.39
C GLU A 184 35.08 -17.62 32.24
N GLY A 185 35.01 -18.13 31.01
CA GLY A 185 35.31 -19.51 30.71
C GLY A 185 35.15 -19.82 29.22
N ALA A 186 35.24 -21.10 28.86
CA ALA A 186 35.05 -21.55 27.49
C ALA A 186 34.27 -22.86 27.43
N VAL A 187 33.36 -22.95 26.47
CA VAL A 187 32.53 -24.12 26.16
C VAL A 187 33.06 -24.78 24.89
N ARG A 188 33.18 -26.10 24.92
CA ARG A 188 33.57 -26.92 23.76
C ARG A 188 32.84 -28.27 23.79
N PRO A 189 32.40 -28.80 22.64
CA PRO A 189 31.87 -30.16 22.58
C PRO A 189 32.99 -31.19 22.83
N PRO A 190 32.67 -32.42 23.28
CA PRO A 190 33.66 -33.48 23.44
C PRO A 190 34.36 -33.80 22.11
N GLY A 191 35.69 -33.78 22.12
CA GLY A 191 36.51 -34.09 20.96
C GLY A 191 36.97 -35.56 20.95
N ILE A 192 36.78 -36.26 19.84
CA ILE A 192 37.21 -37.63 19.58
C ILE A 192 38.10 -37.62 18.34
N LEU A 193 39.37 -37.99 18.51
CA LEU A 193 40.38 -38.01 17.44
C LEU A 193 40.54 -36.70 16.64
N GLY A 194 40.16 -35.56 17.23
CA GLY A 194 40.28 -34.23 16.62
C GLY A 194 39.00 -33.69 15.97
N SER A 195 37.92 -34.47 15.96
CA SER A 195 36.56 -34.06 15.54
C SER A 195 35.62 -34.04 16.76
N TYR A 196 34.47 -33.39 16.71
CA TYR A 196 33.48 -33.58 17.78
C TYR A 196 32.82 -34.96 17.70
N ALA A 197 32.30 -35.43 18.83
CA ALA A 197 31.53 -36.66 18.87
C ALA A 197 30.24 -36.56 18.02
N SER A 198 30.02 -37.53 17.14
CA SER A 198 28.75 -37.79 16.47
C SER A 198 27.64 -38.17 17.48
N ASP A 199 26.38 -38.05 17.08
CA ASP A 199 25.18 -38.36 17.88
C ASP A 199 25.18 -37.70 19.28
N ALA A 200 25.88 -36.57 19.43
CA ALA A 200 26.05 -35.87 20.69
C ALA A 200 24.89 -34.91 20.93
N ARG A 201 24.43 -34.86 22.18
CA ARG A 201 23.43 -33.89 22.64
C ARG A 201 23.94 -33.25 23.93
N CYS A 202 24.51 -32.06 23.80
CA CYS A 202 25.16 -31.36 24.91
C CYS A 202 24.38 -30.14 25.34
N ASN A 203 24.21 -29.98 26.65
CA ASN A 203 23.61 -28.80 27.27
C ASN A 203 24.58 -28.15 28.26
N PHE A 204 25.05 -26.95 27.92
CA PHE A 204 25.89 -26.14 28.79
C PHE A 204 25.06 -25.01 29.41
N THR A 205 24.92 -25.00 30.74
CA THR A 205 24.14 -23.98 31.46
C THR A 205 25.05 -22.90 32.02
N LEU A 206 24.70 -21.63 31.81
CA LEU A 206 25.39 -20.46 32.34
C LEU A 206 24.40 -19.59 33.13
N SER A 207 24.72 -19.28 34.37
CA SER A 207 23.95 -18.36 35.23
C SER A 207 24.88 -17.43 36.01
N VAL A 208 24.53 -16.15 36.07
CA VAL A 208 25.25 -15.09 36.80
C VAL A 208 24.30 -14.31 37.72
N ASP A 209 24.86 -13.45 38.57
CA ASP A 209 24.07 -12.59 39.47
C ASP A 209 23.17 -11.60 38.69
N GLU A 210 22.07 -11.17 39.33
CA GLU A 210 21.15 -10.19 38.74
C GLU A 210 21.85 -8.85 38.42
N GLY A 211 21.50 -8.25 37.28
CA GLY A 211 22.12 -7.00 36.78
C GLY A 211 23.37 -7.19 35.93
N LEU A 212 23.79 -8.45 35.71
CA LEU A 212 24.87 -8.84 34.81
C LEU A 212 24.31 -9.59 33.58
N GLN A 213 25.11 -9.63 32.52
CA GLN A 213 24.84 -10.38 31.28
C GLN A 213 26.10 -11.09 30.80
N LEU A 214 25.94 -12.06 29.89
CA LEU A 214 27.04 -12.81 29.31
C LEU A 214 27.37 -12.26 27.91
N LEU A 215 28.65 -12.00 27.66
CA LEU A 215 29.21 -11.76 26.35
C LEU A 215 29.83 -13.07 25.84
N LEU A 216 29.25 -13.63 24.80
CA LEU A 216 29.64 -14.90 24.18
C LEU A 216 30.41 -14.61 22.89
N THR A 217 31.56 -15.25 22.68
CA THR A 217 32.41 -15.04 21.51
C THR A 217 32.92 -16.37 20.99
N PHE A 218 32.55 -16.71 19.75
CA PHE A 218 33.07 -17.89 19.07
C PHE A 218 34.49 -17.64 18.56
N ASN A 219 35.36 -18.62 18.76
CA ASN A 219 36.71 -18.58 18.25
C ASN A 219 36.76 -18.89 16.74
N LYS A 220 37.92 -18.64 16.12
CA LYS A 220 38.12 -18.79 14.67
C LYS A 220 38.17 -20.25 14.18
N ASP A 221 38.25 -21.20 15.09
CA ASP A 221 38.25 -22.64 14.84
C ASP A 221 36.83 -23.24 14.70
N PHE A 222 35.81 -22.39 14.55
CA PHE A 222 34.42 -22.77 14.30
C PHE A 222 34.27 -23.58 13.01
N ASP A 223 33.84 -24.82 13.14
CA ASP A 223 33.65 -25.79 12.06
C ASP A 223 32.58 -26.81 12.50
N ILE A 224 31.33 -26.53 12.15
CA ILE A 224 30.16 -27.38 12.43
C ILE A 224 29.54 -27.79 11.10
N GLU A 225 29.09 -29.05 10.97
CA GLU A 225 28.55 -29.58 9.72
C GLU A 225 27.35 -28.80 9.19
N LYS A 226 27.37 -28.53 7.88
CA LYS A 226 26.35 -27.77 7.16
C LYS A 226 26.04 -28.46 5.84
N GLY A 227 24.75 -28.65 5.56
CA GLY A 227 24.26 -29.25 4.34
C GLY A 227 24.49 -28.38 3.10
N GLU A 228 24.46 -29.01 1.92
CA GLU A 228 24.63 -28.33 0.63
C GLU A 228 23.50 -27.33 0.33
N ASP A 229 22.31 -27.58 0.88
CA ASP A 229 21.13 -26.70 0.83
C ASP A 229 21.22 -25.48 1.74
N GLY A 230 22.28 -25.40 2.56
CA GLY A 230 22.50 -24.33 3.51
C GLY A 230 21.89 -24.56 4.89
N ASN A 231 21.21 -25.69 5.11
CA ASN A 231 20.66 -26.04 6.41
C ASN A 231 21.74 -26.59 7.35
N CYS A 232 21.57 -26.36 8.64
CA CYS A 232 22.45 -26.91 9.65
C CYS A 232 22.10 -28.38 9.90
N ILE A 233 23.00 -29.28 9.52
CA ILE A 233 22.91 -30.71 9.84
C ILE A 233 23.21 -30.87 11.33
N ASP A 234 24.36 -30.32 11.74
CA ASP A 234 24.74 -30.14 13.13
C ASP A 234 24.58 -28.69 13.53
N SER A 235 24.30 -28.43 14.81
CA SER A 235 24.07 -27.05 15.23
C SER A 235 24.45 -26.77 16.67
N VAL A 236 24.90 -25.54 16.90
CA VAL A 236 24.91 -24.92 18.23
C VAL A 236 23.86 -23.81 18.30
N THR A 237 23.04 -23.85 19.34
CA THR A 237 21.97 -22.89 19.62
C THR A 237 22.16 -22.33 21.02
N ILE A 238 21.84 -21.05 21.21
CA ILE A 238 21.94 -20.39 22.52
C ILE A 238 20.54 -19.95 22.92
N GLU A 239 20.00 -20.52 23.98
CA GLU A 239 18.69 -20.19 24.54
C GLU A 239 18.83 -19.26 25.75
N THR A 240 18.03 -18.20 25.77
CA THR A 240 17.96 -17.25 26.89
C THR A 240 16.49 -17.00 27.23
N PRO A 241 16.18 -16.50 28.44
CA PRO A 241 14.81 -16.08 28.78
C PRO A 241 14.20 -15.04 27.84
N SER A 242 15.02 -14.23 27.15
CA SER A 242 14.57 -13.20 26.21
C SER A 242 14.46 -13.66 24.76
N GLY A 243 14.92 -14.87 24.42
CA GLY A 243 14.92 -15.40 23.06
C GLY A 243 16.06 -16.38 22.78
N SER A 244 16.17 -16.85 21.53
CA SER A 244 17.21 -17.78 21.10
C SER A 244 18.09 -17.18 19.99
N TYR A 245 19.34 -17.63 19.94
CA TYR A 245 20.32 -17.29 18.90
C TYR A 245 20.76 -18.58 18.20
N GLY A 246 20.84 -18.54 16.88
CA GLY A 246 21.15 -19.72 16.04
C GLY A 246 19.91 -20.27 15.34
N PRO A 247 19.97 -21.50 14.81
CA PRO A 247 21.08 -22.45 14.88
C PRO A 247 22.32 -21.96 14.11
N PHE A 248 23.51 -22.21 14.64
CA PHE A 248 24.78 -21.86 13.99
C PHE A 248 25.50 -23.11 13.49
N CYS A 249 25.96 -23.06 12.24
CA CYS A 249 26.74 -24.11 11.58
C CYS A 249 27.66 -23.54 10.48
N GLY A 250 28.54 -24.37 9.92
CA GLY A 250 29.53 -24.00 8.91
C GLY A 250 30.88 -23.60 9.49
N LYS A 251 31.67 -22.83 8.72
CA LYS A 251 33.06 -22.46 9.05
C LYS A 251 33.27 -21.00 9.46
N VAL A 252 32.20 -20.21 9.43
CA VAL A 252 32.26 -18.78 9.76
C VAL A 252 31.60 -18.61 11.13
N PRO A 253 32.35 -18.20 12.16
CA PRO A 253 31.77 -17.96 13.48
C PRO A 253 30.80 -16.76 13.42
N PRO A 254 29.71 -16.79 14.20
CA PRO A 254 28.83 -15.64 14.33
C PRO A 254 29.51 -14.50 15.11
N GLU A 255 29.01 -13.28 14.93
CA GLU A 255 29.47 -12.10 15.66
C GLU A 255 29.25 -12.26 17.18
N PRO A 256 30.03 -11.57 18.04
CA PRO A 256 29.89 -11.65 19.49
C PRO A 256 28.47 -11.36 19.98
N ILE A 257 27.95 -12.24 20.83
CA ILE A 257 26.55 -12.22 21.29
C ILE A 257 26.49 -11.71 22.72
N ARG A 258 25.69 -10.66 22.96
CA ARG A 258 25.31 -10.22 24.30
C ARG A 258 23.97 -10.83 24.65
N THR A 259 23.90 -11.61 25.73
CA THR A 259 22.68 -12.37 26.06
C THR A 259 21.52 -11.51 26.52
N GLY A 260 21.76 -10.28 27.02
CA GLY A 260 20.71 -9.43 27.60
C GLY A 260 20.06 -10.01 28.86
N THR A 261 20.58 -11.13 29.37
CA THR A 261 20.02 -11.90 30.48
C THR A 261 21.13 -12.43 31.38
N ALA A 262 20.78 -12.68 32.65
CA ALA A 262 21.67 -13.33 33.60
C ALA A 262 21.77 -14.86 33.40
N LYS A 263 21.00 -15.44 32.48
CA LYS A 263 20.95 -16.90 32.24
C LYS A 263 20.97 -17.21 30.74
N ALA A 264 21.78 -18.20 30.36
CA ALA A 264 21.84 -18.73 29.01
C ALA A 264 22.11 -20.24 29.03
N GLN A 265 21.54 -20.97 28.08
CA GLN A 265 21.81 -22.38 27.81
C GLN A 265 22.37 -22.52 26.41
N ILE A 266 23.48 -23.22 26.27
CA ILE A 266 24.11 -23.50 24.97
C ILE A 266 23.83 -24.97 24.66
N LEU A 267 23.10 -25.20 23.58
CA LEU A 267 22.67 -26.52 23.13
C LEU A 267 23.47 -26.89 21.89
N PHE A 268 24.18 -28.01 21.92
CA PHE A 268 24.87 -28.56 20.76
C PHE A 268 24.28 -29.93 20.39
N SER A 269 23.95 -30.11 19.11
CA SER A 269 23.46 -31.38 18.56
C SER A 269 24.27 -31.76 17.34
N SER A 270 24.74 -33.01 17.28
CA SER A 270 25.33 -33.62 16.10
C SER A 270 24.56 -34.85 15.64
N ASP A 271 24.66 -35.16 14.35
CA ASP A 271 24.15 -36.38 13.75
C ASP A 271 25.18 -37.53 13.82
N GLY A 272 24.85 -38.69 13.26
CA GLY A 272 25.72 -39.88 13.26
C GLY A 272 26.92 -39.80 12.32
N GLY A 273 27.07 -38.69 11.58
CA GLY A 273 28.10 -38.45 10.57
C GLY A 273 29.07 -37.34 10.96
N GLY A 274 29.90 -36.93 10.00
CA GLY A 274 30.78 -35.78 10.17
C GLY A 274 32.19 -36.07 10.69
N SER A 275 33.12 -35.16 10.36
CA SER A 275 34.50 -35.16 10.89
C SER A 275 34.97 -33.76 11.27
N ASN A 276 34.02 -32.84 11.40
CA ASN A 276 34.26 -31.42 11.67
C ASN A 276 34.83 -31.20 13.08
N LYS A 277 35.57 -30.11 13.26
CA LYS A 277 36.33 -29.85 14.50
C LYS A 277 35.49 -29.32 15.67
N GLY A 278 34.34 -28.72 15.38
CA GLY A 278 33.39 -28.21 16.37
C GLY A 278 33.58 -26.72 16.62
N PHE A 279 33.43 -26.29 17.86
CA PHE A 279 33.56 -24.90 18.22
C PHE A 279 34.20 -24.72 19.59
N THR A 280 34.86 -23.58 19.78
CA THR A 280 35.22 -23.07 21.10
C THR A 280 34.49 -21.76 21.32
N LEU A 281 33.60 -21.70 22.31
CA LEU A 281 32.81 -20.53 22.68
C LEU A 281 33.33 -19.95 24.00
N SER A 282 33.98 -18.79 23.96
CA SER A 282 34.44 -18.09 25.16
C SER A 282 33.32 -17.20 25.70
N TYR A 283 33.09 -17.20 27.03
CA TYR A 283 32.12 -16.32 27.67
C TYR A 283 32.77 -15.42 28.71
N LYS A 284 32.25 -14.20 28.86
CA LYS A 284 32.65 -13.24 29.91
C LYS A 284 31.44 -12.54 30.49
N VAL A 285 31.48 -12.29 31.79
CA VAL A 285 30.42 -11.55 32.49
C VAL A 285 30.63 -10.04 32.33
N THR A 286 29.58 -9.35 31.91
CA THR A 286 29.55 -7.90 31.69
C THR A 286 28.33 -7.28 32.39
N ALA A 287 28.35 -5.98 32.65
CA ALA A 287 27.20 -5.29 33.22
C ALA A 287 26.04 -5.19 32.21
N MET A 288 24.80 -5.16 32.70
CA MET A 288 23.64 -4.83 31.87
C MET A 288 23.72 -3.38 31.38
N THR A 289 23.46 -3.17 30.09
CA THR A 289 23.54 -1.85 29.44
C THR A 289 22.33 -1.57 28.56
N CYS A 290 21.80 -0.35 28.60
CA CYS A 290 20.82 0.13 27.64
C CYS A 290 21.52 0.83 26.47
N PHE A 291 20.98 0.65 25.26
CA PHE A 291 21.47 1.34 24.07
C PHE A 291 21.25 2.85 24.15
N GLY A 292 22.08 3.60 23.43
CA GLY A 292 22.00 5.06 23.32
C GLY A 292 20.82 5.61 22.53
N LYS A 293 19.67 4.94 22.58
CA LYS A 293 18.42 5.33 21.93
C LYS A 293 17.23 4.85 22.77
N VAL A 294 16.35 5.78 23.15
CA VAL A 294 15.11 5.47 23.90
C VAL A 294 13.93 5.31 22.93
N THR A 295 13.70 6.33 22.10
CA THR A 295 12.59 6.37 21.13
C THR A 295 13.08 7.01 19.82
N PRO A 296 12.56 6.61 18.64
CA PRO A 296 12.89 7.29 17.38
C PRO A 296 12.53 8.79 17.41
N HIS A 297 13.16 9.58 16.54
CA HIS A 297 12.92 11.03 16.44
C HIS A 297 13.10 11.78 17.77
N SER A 298 14.12 11.38 18.55
CA SER A 298 14.46 12.01 19.83
C SER A 298 15.97 12.10 20.02
N ARG A 299 16.37 13.02 20.91
CA ARG A 299 17.74 13.25 21.34
C ARG A 299 17.86 12.97 22.83
N LEU A 300 18.98 12.36 23.21
CA LEU A 300 19.29 12.01 24.59
C LEU A 300 20.33 12.99 25.16
N THR A 301 20.12 13.41 26.41
CA THR A 301 21.10 14.17 27.18
C THR A 301 21.36 13.49 28.53
N PRO A 302 22.62 13.10 28.85
CA PRO A 302 23.82 13.14 28.00
C PRO A 302 23.69 12.21 26.79
N GLN A 303 24.59 12.29 25.81
CA GLN A 303 24.60 11.41 24.64
C GLN A 303 25.81 10.48 24.68
N LEU A 304 25.57 9.23 25.09
CA LEU A 304 26.52 8.13 25.14
C LEU A 304 26.03 6.97 24.27
N PRO A 305 26.95 6.15 23.73
CA PRO A 305 26.58 4.99 22.91
C PRO A 305 25.88 3.89 23.71
N GLU A 306 26.27 3.71 24.98
CA GLU A 306 25.73 2.72 25.91
C GLU A 306 25.62 3.33 27.31
N TYR A 307 24.64 2.86 28.08
CA TYR A 307 24.37 3.32 29.44
C TYR A 307 24.33 2.14 30.40
N PRO A 308 25.13 2.12 31.47
CA PRO A 308 25.00 1.08 32.48
C PRO A 308 23.65 1.15 33.19
N TYR A 309 23.20 0.02 33.72
CA TYR A 309 22.04 -0.07 34.59
C TYR A 309 22.01 1.08 35.64
N GLY A 310 20.83 1.69 35.80
CA GLY A 310 20.61 2.82 36.72
C GLY A 310 20.92 4.20 36.14
N SER A 311 21.52 4.29 34.95
CA SER A 311 21.73 5.56 34.26
C SER A 311 20.41 6.22 33.88
N THR A 312 20.32 7.53 34.03
CA THR A 312 19.15 8.34 33.65
C THR A 312 19.52 9.29 32.51
N VAL A 313 18.66 9.36 31.49
CA VAL A 313 18.79 10.29 30.35
C VAL A 313 17.55 11.17 30.26
N THR A 314 17.75 12.36 29.71
CA THR A 314 16.66 13.26 29.32
C THR A 314 16.40 13.08 27.84
N VAL A 315 15.16 12.73 27.49
CA VAL A 315 14.68 12.47 26.13
C VAL A 315 13.92 13.69 25.64
N GLN A 316 14.33 14.25 24.52
CA GLN A 316 13.67 15.38 23.86
C GLN A 316 13.30 15.00 22.43
N CYS A 317 12.03 15.13 22.03
CA CYS A 317 11.64 14.85 20.65
C CYS A 317 12.24 15.88 19.67
N ASP A 318 12.52 15.46 18.45
CA ASP A 318 13.00 16.33 17.38
C ASP A 318 11.93 17.38 17.01
N VAL A 319 12.37 18.48 16.38
CA VAL A 319 11.48 19.54 15.90
C VAL A 319 10.41 18.97 14.96
N GLY A 320 9.15 19.32 15.21
CA GLY A 320 7.99 18.80 14.47
C GLY A 320 7.46 17.46 15.00
N TYR A 321 7.97 16.98 16.12
CA TYR A 321 7.46 15.83 16.87
C TYR A 321 7.13 16.22 18.31
N PHE A 322 6.11 15.57 18.87
CA PHE A 322 5.70 15.71 20.27
C PHE A 322 5.64 14.36 20.98
N ALA A 323 5.95 14.33 22.27
CA ALA A 323 5.85 13.13 23.08
C ALA A 323 4.37 12.79 23.37
N SER A 324 3.94 11.57 23.04
CA SER A 324 2.61 11.05 23.41
C SER A 324 2.71 9.73 24.18
N VAL A 325 1.75 9.54 25.10
CA VAL A 325 1.56 8.27 25.82
C VAL A 325 0.60 7.40 25.02
N VAL A 326 1.02 6.17 24.73
CA VAL A 326 0.09 5.15 24.23
C VAL A 326 -0.99 4.94 25.30
N ASP A 327 -2.25 5.14 24.92
CA ASP A 327 -3.49 5.03 25.73
C ASP A 327 -4.02 6.24 26.52
N THR A 328 -3.39 7.42 26.48
CA THR A 328 -4.09 8.65 26.94
C THR A 328 -3.72 9.87 26.07
N LYS A 329 -4.72 10.64 25.63
CA LYS A 329 -4.54 12.00 25.05
C LYS A 329 -4.12 13.00 26.14
N SER A 330 -3.11 12.66 26.93
CA SER A 330 -2.53 13.55 27.93
C SER A 330 -1.31 14.21 27.32
N ASP A 331 -1.27 15.55 27.32
CA ASP A 331 -0.09 16.33 26.95
C ASP A 331 1.05 16.04 27.92
N VAL A 332 1.95 15.15 27.52
CA VAL A 332 3.22 14.98 28.22
C VAL A 332 4.15 16.10 27.78
N PRO A 333 4.95 16.67 28.68
CA PRO A 333 6.03 17.57 28.27
C PRO A 333 6.87 16.92 27.17
N ASN A 334 7.25 17.68 26.15
CA ASN A 334 8.06 17.20 25.01
C ASN A 334 9.50 16.79 25.41
N GLU A 335 9.80 16.88 26.71
CA GLU A 335 11.02 16.50 27.38
C GLU A 335 10.66 15.63 28.59
N PHE A 336 11.19 14.41 28.65
CA PHE A 336 10.95 13.49 29.76
C PHE A 336 12.22 12.74 30.17
N LYS A 337 12.28 12.28 31.43
CA LYS A 337 13.40 11.48 31.93
C LYS A 337 13.11 9.99 31.78
N SER A 338 14.09 9.23 31.30
CA SER A 338 14.03 7.78 31.19
C SER A 338 15.25 7.15 31.85
N THR A 339 15.04 6.02 32.52
CA THR A 339 16.08 5.32 33.30
C THR A 339 16.29 3.91 32.76
N CYS A 340 17.56 3.52 32.64
CA CYS A 340 17.95 2.18 32.19
C CYS A 340 17.62 1.14 33.28
N GLN A 341 16.70 0.24 32.95
CA GLN A 341 16.17 -0.78 33.86
C GLN A 341 17.04 -2.03 33.89
N LYS A 342 16.75 -2.91 34.85
CA LYS A 342 17.51 -4.16 35.09
C LYS A 342 17.46 -5.18 33.93
N ASN A 343 16.49 -5.03 33.03
CA ASN A 343 16.32 -5.87 31.84
C ASN A 343 16.97 -5.25 30.58
N GLY A 344 17.74 -4.16 30.71
CA GLY A 344 18.37 -3.48 29.58
C GLY A 344 17.42 -2.60 28.75
N GLU A 345 16.20 -2.38 29.22
CA GLU A 345 15.22 -1.50 28.57
C GLU A 345 15.14 -0.13 29.27
N TRP A 346 14.73 0.88 28.53
CA TRP A 346 14.44 2.20 29.06
C TRP A 346 13.03 2.24 29.67
N SER A 347 12.85 2.97 30.77
CA SER A 347 11.51 3.24 31.32
C SER A 347 11.48 4.57 32.08
N PRO A 348 10.45 5.42 31.89
CA PRO A 348 9.34 5.28 30.93
C PRO A 348 9.77 5.50 29.47
N VAL A 349 8.98 5.01 28.51
CA VAL A 349 9.16 5.24 27.07
C VAL A 349 7.89 5.91 26.52
N HIS A 350 8.04 7.11 25.96
CA HIS A 350 6.99 7.81 25.22
C HIS A 350 7.35 7.85 23.73
N GLN A 351 6.34 7.80 22.87
CA GLN A 351 6.55 7.85 21.42
C GLN A 351 6.60 9.30 20.96
N CYS A 352 7.61 9.65 20.15
CA CYS A 352 7.64 10.94 19.47
C CYS A 352 6.79 10.84 18.20
N THR A 353 5.59 11.41 18.25
CA THR A 353 4.63 11.43 17.14
C THR A 353 4.75 12.73 16.34
N PRO A 354 4.66 12.69 15.00
CA PRO A 354 4.76 13.91 14.20
C PRO A 354 3.55 14.82 14.43
N VAL A 355 3.78 16.13 14.40
CA VAL A 355 2.73 17.15 14.48
C VAL A 355 1.79 17.01 13.29
N ASP A 356 0.48 17.15 13.53
CA ASP A 356 -0.57 17.11 12.51
C ASP A 356 -1.15 18.52 12.32
N CYS A 357 -1.09 19.05 11.09
CA CYS A 357 -1.65 20.35 10.73
C CYS A 357 -3.15 20.30 10.38
N GLY A 358 -3.77 19.11 10.40
CA GLY A 358 -5.19 18.93 10.10
C GLY A 358 -5.55 19.13 8.62
N ASN A 359 -6.83 18.90 8.31
CA ASN A 359 -7.35 19.07 6.95
C ASN A 359 -7.58 20.57 6.65
N PRO A 360 -6.86 21.16 5.66
CA PRO A 360 -6.97 22.59 5.37
C PRO A 360 -8.28 22.99 4.68
N GLU A 361 -9.08 22.04 4.16
CA GLU A 361 -10.27 22.35 3.34
C GLU A 361 -11.29 23.30 3.99
N ALA A 362 -11.44 23.24 5.32
CA ALA A 362 -12.37 24.10 6.04
C ALA A 362 -11.91 25.56 6.14
N ASP A 363 -10.60 25.80 6.06
CA ASP A 363 -9.98 27.11 6.24
C ASP A 363 -9.59 27.77 4.91
N LEU A 364 -9.79 27.08 3.78
CA LEU A 364 -9.48 27.63 2.47
C LEU A 364 -10.45 28.78 2.09
N PRO A 365 -9.94 29.87 1.50
CA PRO A 365 -10.78 30.92 0.95
C PRO A 365 -11.75 30.39 -0.12
N GLU A 366 -12.90 31.04 -0.24
CA GLU A 366 -13.89 30.74 -1.29
C GLU A 366 -13.22 30.72 -2.68
N VAL A 367 -13.66 29.82 -3.58
CA VAL A 367 -13.12 29.56 -4.93
C VAL A 367 -11.66 29.07 -5.02
N VAL A 368 -10.97 28.87 -3.89
CA VAL A 368 -9.69 28.13 -3.80
C VAL A 368 -9.98 26.68 -3.43
N ARG A 369 -9.23 25.74 -4.01
CA ARG A 369 -9.34 24.31 -3.70
C ARG A 369 -7.98 23.63 -3.69
N LEU A 370 -7.92 22.47 -3.04
CA LEU A 370 -6.78 21.57 -3.17
C LEU A 370 -6.72 21.03 -4.60
N LYS A 371 -5.55 21.12 -5.22
CA LYS A 371 -5.27 20.52 -6.53
C LYS A 371 -5.36 19.00 -6.48
N ASN A 372 -4.87 18.42 -5.39
CA ASN A 372 -5.01 17.00 -5.08
C ASN A 372 -5.35 16.85 -3.59
N PRO A 373 -6.31 15.97 -3.22
CA PRO A 373 -6.59 15.68 -1.83
C PRO A 373 -5.35 15.06 -1.18
N THR A 374 -4.85 15.71 -0.11
CA THR A 374 -3.65 15.26 0.59
C THR A 374 -4.03 14.25 1.66
N ARG A 375 -3.32 13.10 1.67
CA ARG A 375 -3.43 12.10 2.74
C ARG A 375 -2.45 12.33 3.90
N ASN A 376 -1.45 13.20 3.70
CA ASN A 376 -0.40 13.46 4.68
C ASN A 376 -0.49 14.89 5.20
N THR A 377 -1.21 15.07 6.30
CA THR A 377 -1.33 16.32 7.05
C THR A 377 -0.26 16.45 8.13
N LEU A 378 0.65 15.46 8.23
CA LEU A 378 1.71 15.44 9.23
C LEU A 378 2.85 16.39 8.86
N TYR A 379 3.72 16.68 9.83
CA TYR A 379 4.89 17.54 9.70
C TYR A 379 5.69 17.26 8.40
N GLN A 380 6.03 18.34 7.68
CA GLN A 380 6.63 18.33 6.33
C GLN A 380 5.73 17.81 5.19
N GLY A 381 4.47 17.46 5.48
CA GLY A 381 3.44 17.24 4.47
C GLY A 381 3.27 18.49 3.61
N LYS A 382 3.04 18.31 2.31
CA LYS A 382 2.92 19.39 1.33
C LYS A 382 1.57 19.36 0.65
N ILE A 383 0.97 20.52 0.48
CA ILE A 383 -0.28 20.72 -0.25
C ILE A 383 -0.06 21.69 -1.42
N GLN A 384 -0.87 21.52 -2.47
CA GLN A 384 -0.93 22.43 -3.61
C GLN A 384 -2.35 22.94 -3.79
N LEU A 385 -2.47 24.24 -4.07
CA LEU A 385 -3.72 24.95 -4.22
C LEU A 385 -3.92 25.40 -5.67
N GLU A 386 -5.18 25.43 -6.09
CA GLU A 386 -5.59 25.98 -7.38
C GLU A 386 -6.98 26.60 -7.27
N CYS A 387 -7.41 27.32 -8.30
CA CYS A 387 -8.76 27.88 -8.34
C CYS A 387 -9.79 26.84 -8.77
N GLU A 388 -11.06 27.05 -8.39
CA GLU A 388 -12.18 26.17 -8.74
C GLU A 388 -12.35 25.99 -10.26
N SER A 389 -12.01 27.00 -11.06
CA SER A 389 -12.09 26.95 -12.52
C SER A 389 -11.05 27.84 -13.20
N LYS A 390 -10.86 27.62 -14.52
CA LYS A 390 -9.99 28.44 -15.38
C LYS A 390 -10.41 29.91 -15.51
N TYR A 391 -11.61 30.27 -15.05
CA TYR A 391 -12.10 31.64 -15.07
C TYR A 391 -11.59 32.47 -13.89
N TYR A 392 -10.77 31.87 -13.03
CA TYR A 392 -10.05 32.54 -11.95
C TYR A 392 -8.55 32.35 -12.11
N LYS A 393 -7.80 33.35 -11.66
CA LYS A 393 -6.34 33.32 -11.58
C LYS A 393 -5.91 33.33 -10.12
N LEU A 394 -5.03 32.41 -9.75
CA LEU A 394 -4.45 32.37 -8.41
C LEU A 394 -3.46 33.53 -8.22
N VAL A 395 -3.58 34.24 -7.11
CA VAL A 395 -2.68 35.32 -6.68
C VAL A 395 -2.18 35.00 -5.28
N GLY A 396 -0.88 34.81 -5.14
CA GLY A 396 -0.23 34.36 -3.91
C GLY A 396 0.61 33.10 -4.16
N TYR A 397 0.90 32.36 -3.09
CA TYR A 397 1.61 31.10 -3.16
C TYR A 397 0.66 29.94 -3.50
N ASP A 398 1.12 29.00 -4.31
CA ASP A 398 0.35 27.82 -4.67
C ASP A 398 0.69 26.58 -3.84
N SER A 399 1.74 26.65 -3.01
CA SER A 399 2.33 25.51 -2.31
C SER A 399 2.57 25.82 -0.83
N PHE A 400 2.09 24.93 0.05
CA PHE A 400 2.19 25.08 1.50
C PHE A 400 2.71 23.78 2.14
N THR A 401 3.42 23.91 3.25
CA THR A 401 4.03 22.81 4.02
C THR A 401 3.57 22.86 5.48
N CYS A 402 3.28 21.71 6.06
CA CYS A 402 2.95 21.60 7.48
C CYS A 402 4.19 21.88 8.34
N ASN A 403 4.12 22.92 9.17
CA ASN A 403 5.22 23.35 10.04
C ASN A 403 5.19 22.65 11.41
N ALA A 404 6.21 22.91 12.22
CA ALA A 404 6.34 22.29 13.55
C ALA A 404 5.31 22.78 14.58
N ASN A 405 4.57 23.86 14.29
CA ASN A 405 3.55 24.43 15.17
C ASN A 405 2.13 23.95 14.82
N GLY A 406 1.98 23.08 13.81
CA GLY A 406 0.68 22.60 13.36
C GLY A 406 -0.04 23.54 12.40
N ALA A 407 0.68 24.47 11.76
CA ALA A 407 0.13 25.39 10.76
C ALA A 407 0.67 25.11 9.35
N TRP A 408 -0.18 25.36 8.35
CA TRP A 408 0.20 25.32 6.94
C TRP A 408 0.89 26.63 6.54
N VAL A 409 2.15 26.55 6.14
CA VAL A 409 2.95 27.73 5.77
C VAL A 409 3.45 27.66 4.33
N SER A 410 3.52 28.81 3.65
CA SER A 410 4.14 28.91 2.33
C SER A 410 5.66 28.65 2.37
N GLU A 411 6.30 28.59 1.20
CA GLU A 411 7.77 28.44 1.10
C GLU A 411 8.57 29.49 1.90
N ASN A 412 7.99 30.67 2.11
CA ASN A 412 8.60 31.76 2.87
C ASN A 412 8.15 31.80 4.35
N GLY A 413 7.46 30.76 4.83
CA GLY A 413 7.02 30.67 6.23
C GLY A 413 5.81 31.54 6.58
N LYS A 414 5.04 32.00 5.60
CA LYS A 414 3.82 32.81 5.85
C LYS A 414 2.57 31.94 5.90
N GLU A 415 1.69 32.22 6.87
CA GLU A 415 0.36 31.61 7.07
C GLU A 415 -0.75 32.35 6.28
N GLU A 416 -0.42 32.97 5.14
CA GLU A 416 -1.37 33.74 4.34
C GLU A 416 -1.86 32.91 3.13
N TRP A 417 -3.13 32.56 3.12
CA TRP A 417 -3.74 31.81 2.02
C TRP A 417 -3.78 32.64 0.71
N PRO A 418 -3.62 32.00 -0.46
CA PRO A 418 -3.75 32.68 -1.74
C PRO A 418 -5.21 33.03 -2.02
N ARG A 419 -5.44 33.93 -2.97
CA ARG A 419 -6.77 34.31 -3.44
C ARG A 419 -6.93 34.02 -4.93
N CYS A 420 -8.14 33.65 -5.32
CA CYS A 420 -8.51 33.46 -6.71
C CYS A 420 -9.28 34.68 -7.21
N VAL A 421 -8.72 35.39 -8.20
CA VAL A 421 -9.32 36.61 -8.77
C VAL A 421 -9.95 36.30 -10.14
N PRO A 422 -11.15 36.81 -10.45
CA PRO A 422 -11.77 36.63 -11.76
C PRO A 422 -10.89 37.06 -12.92
N VAL A 423 -10.80 36.23 -13.96
CA VAL A 423 -10.21 36.59 -15.25
C VAL A 423 -11.22 37.48 -15.99
N CYS A 424 -10.81 38.70 -16.33
CA CYS A 424 -11.67 39.68 -17.00
C CYS A 424 -11.33 39.83 -18.48
N GLY A 425 -12.32 40.25 -19.29
CA GLY A 425 -12.11 40.75 -20.64
C GLY A 425 -11.59 39.73 -21.67
N VAL A 426 -11.59 38.44 -21.34
CA VAL A 426 -11.17 37.36 -22.26
C VAL A 426 -12.37 36.45 -22.51
N THR A 427 -12.74 36.26 -23.78
CA THR A 427 -13.88 35.42 -24.18
C THR A 427 -13.39 34.07 -24.70
N ASP A 428 -14.09 32.97 -24.37
CA ASP A 428 -13.77 31.62 -24.88
C ASP A 428 -14.07 31.47 -26.39
N THR A 429 -14.99 32.27 -26.93
CA THR A 429 -15.31 32.27 -28.36
C THR A 429 -14.24 33.04 -29.14
N GLN A 430 -13.38 32.33 -29.87
CA GLN A 430 -12.49 32.98 -30.84
C GLN A 430 -13.35 33.61 -31.95
N GLY A 431 -13.24 34.93 -32.12
CA GLY A 431 -14.11 35.71 -32.98
C GLY A 431 -14.12 35.21 -34.43
N THR A 432 -15.25 34.67 -34.88
CA THR A 432 -15.48 34.47 -36.31
C THR A 432 -15.76 35.83 -36.95
N GLY A 433 -14.74 36.41 -37.58
CA GLY A 433 -14.86 37.47 -38.58
C GLY A 433 -14.58 38.89 -38.07
N ALA A 434 -13.30 39.28 -38.07
CA ALA A 434 -12.86 40.67 -37.99
C ALA A 434 -13.21 41.41 -39.31
N GLY A 435 -14.48 41.80 -39.47
CA GLY A 435 -14.95 42.67 -40.56
C GLY A 435 -15.45 44.01 -40.02
N ARG A 436 -15.30 45.09 -40.80
CA ARG A 436 -15.89 46.39 -40.44
C ARG A 436 -17.42 46.29 -40.53
N ILE A 437 -18.07 46.18 -39.38
CA ILE A 437 -19.53 46.03 -39.28
C ILE A 437 -20.21 47.39 -39.48
N THR A 438 -21.15 47.45 -40.43
CA THR A 438 -22.04 48.61 -40.63
C THR A 438 -23.48 48.21 -40.31
N GLY A 439 -24.10 48.84 -39.31
CA GLY A 439 -25.44 48.47 -38.78
C GLY A 439 -25.34 47.56 -37.54
N GLY A 440 -26.27 47.69 -36.58
CA GLY A 440 -26.28 46.87 -35.36
C GLY A 440 -26.49 45.38 -35.67
N GLN A 441 -25.66 44.51 -35.10
CA GLN A 441 -25.68 43.06 -35.33
C GLN A 441 -26.14 42.28 -34.10
N LYS A 442 -26.78 41.13 -34.34
CA LYS A 442 -27.16 40.20 -33.26
C LYS A 442 -25.90 39.55 -32.67
N ALA A 443 -25.75 39.62 -31.36
CA ALA A 443 -24.64 38.97 -30.65
C ALA A 443 -24.78 37.44 -30.67
N HIS A 444 -23.65 36.75 -30.55
CA HIS A 444 -23.61 35.31 -30.33
C HIS A 444 -23.52 35.03 -28.83
N LEU A 445 -23.97 33.84 -28.39
CA LEU A 445 -23.86 33.46 -26.98
C LEU A 445 -22.37 33.36 -26.61
N GLY A 446 -21.99 33.99 -25.49
CA GLY A 446 -20.59 34.05 -25.05
C GLY A 446 -19.71 35.11 -25.74
N SER A 447 -20.20 35.81 -26.77
CA SER A 447 -19.39 36.84 -27.44
C SER A 447 -19.29 38.15 -26.65
N ILE A 448 -20.24 38.42 -25.75
CA ILE A 448 -20.27 39.61 -24.88
C ILE A 448 -20.70 39.18 -23.46
N PRO A 449 -19.88 38.37 -22.76
CA PRO A 449 -20.29 37.67 -21.55
C PRO A 449 -20.48 38.58 -20.34
N TRP A 450 -19.98 39.81 -20.38
CA TRP A 450 -20.16 40.82 -19.33
C TRP A 450 -21.49 41.58 -19.44
N GLN A 451 -22.22 41.47 -20.55
CA GLN A 451 -23.46 42.23 -20.75
C GLN A 451 -24.57 41.74 -19.82
N LEU A 452 -25.16 42.68 -19.08
CA LEU A 452 -26.32 42.44 -18.24
C LEU A 452 -27.53 43.24 -18.70
N LEU A 453 -28.72 42.72 -18.40
CA LEU A 453 -30.01 43.36 -18.64
C LEU A 453 -30.75 43.55 -17.31
N LYS A 454 -31.12 44.79 -17.03
CA LYS A 454 -32.13 45.16 -16.04
C LYS A 454 -33.47 45.32 -16.75
N LYS A 455 -34.53 44.62 -16.31
CA LYS A 455 -35.84 44.67 -16.99
C LYS A 455 -36.66 45.92 -16.63
N ASN A 456 -36.66 46.34 -15.36
CA ASN A 456 -37.60 47.35 -14.85
C ASN A 456 -36.93 48.40 -13.93
N PRO A 457 -36.89 49.69 -14.31
CA PRO A 457 -36.90 50.17 -15.70
C PRO A 457 -35.79 49.52 -16.51
N ARG A 458 -35.99 49.44 -17.83
CA ARG A 458 -35.08 48.73 -18.72
C ARG A 458 -33.75 49.46 -18.86
N GLY A 459 -32.64 48.77 -18.59
CA GLY A 459 -31.29 49.32 -18.72
C GLY A 459 -30.25 48.22 -18.92
N GLY A 460 -29.08 48.62 -19.37
CA GLY A 460 -27.88 47.80 -19.44
C GLY A 460 -27.04 47.92 -18.16
N ALA A 461 -26.18 46.93 -17.96
CA ALA A 461 -25.10 46.97 -16.99
C ALA A 461 -23.97 46.06 -17.48
N ALA A 462 -22.81 46.14 -16.82
CA ALA A 462 -21.68 45.27 -17.10
C ALA A 462 -21.17 44.58 -15.83
N LEU A 463 -20.89 43.29 -15.93
CA LEU A 463 -20.21 42.54 -14.87
C LEU A 463 -18.72 42.95 -14.85
N ILE A 464 -18.18 43.34 -13.69
CA ILE A 464 -16.76 43.74 -13.54
C ILE A 464 -15.97 42.85 -12.55
N SER A 465 -16.66 42.02 -11.77
CA SER A 465 -16.09 40.89 -11.04
C SER A 465 -17.17 39.80 -10.86
N ASP A 466 -16.89 38.75 -10.10
CA ASP A 466 -17.88 37.74 -9.71
C ASP A 466 -18.89 38.22 -8.63
N ARG A 467 -18.74 39.44 -8.09
CA ARG A 467 -19.67 40.02 -7.10
C ARG A 467 -20.07 41.48 -7.38
N TRP A 468 -19.53 42.08 -8.44
CA TRP A 468 -19.71 43.50 -8.73
C TRP A 468 -20.16 43.77 -10.16
N VAL A 469 -21.16 44.64 -10.26
CA VAL A 469 -21.75 45.13 -11.50
C VAL A 469 -21.62 46.64 -11.56
N ILE A 470 -21.33 47.17 -12.75
CA ILE A 470 -21.27 48.61 -13.03
C ILE A 470 -22.40 49.01 -13.99
N THR A 471 -23.02 50.16 -13.74
CA THR A 471 -24.07 50.73 -14.60
C THR A 471 -24.05 52.26 -14.48
N ALA A 472 -24.98 52.94 -15.15
CA ALA A 472 -25.19 54.37 -15.01
C ALA A 472 -26.03 54.66 -13.76
N ALA A 473 -25.75 55.76 -13.06
CA ALA A 473 -26.49 56.15 -11.86
C ALA A 473 -27.99 56.34 -12.14
N HIS A 474 -28.33 56.99 -13.25
CA HIS A 474 -29.72 57.25 -13.61
C HIS A 474 -30.56 55.98 -13.88
N VAL A 475 -29.92 54.82 -14.09
CA VAL A 475 -30.60 53.53 -14.31
C VAL A 475 -31.15 52.95 -12.99
N VAL A 476 -30.54 53.34 -11.87
CA VAL A 476 -30.82 52.81 -10.52
C VAL A 476 -31.14 53.88 -9.49
N ASP A 477 -31.12 55.17 -9.86
CA ASP A 477 -31.58 56.29 -9.04
C ASP A 477 -33.00 56.05 -8.52
N GLY A 478 -33.17 56.14 -7.20
CA GLY A 478 -34.42 55.87 -6.50
C GLY A 478 -34.67 54.39 -6.20
N GLN A 479 -33.72 53.50 -6.50
CA GLN A 479 -33.77 52.07 -6.18
C GLN A 479 -32.67 51.64 -5.19
N GLU A 480 -31.99 52.58 -4.52
CA GLU A 480 -30.85 52.33 -3.64
C GLU A 480 -31.18 51.39 -2.47
N ASN A 481 -32.43 51.43 -2.01
CA ASN A 481 -32.97 50.58 -0.94
C ASN A 481 -33.83 49.41 -1.48
N SER A 482 -33.79 49.13 -2.79
CA SER A 482 -34.57 48.07 -3.43
C SER A 482 -33.67 46.96 -3.95
N VAL A 483 -34.18 45.73 -3.93
CA VAL A 483 -33.53 44.59 -4.61
C VAL A 483 -33.76 44.72 -6.12
N VAL A 484 -32.68 44.91 -6.86
CA VAL A 484 -32.66 44.96 -8.32
C VAL A 484 -32.17 43.63 -8.88
N SER A 485 -32.98 43.05 -9.76
CA SER A 485 -32.64 41.83 -10.50
C SER A 485 -32.00 42.15 -11.85
N LEU A 486 -30.85 41.54 -12.11
CA LEU A 486 -30.06 41.63 -13.32
C LEU A 486 -30.00 40.25 -13.98
N MET A 487 -30.06 40.19 -15.31
CA MET A 487 -29.90 38.94 -16.05
C MET A 487 -28.68 39.00 -16.96
N GLY A 488 -27.87 37.94 -16.96
CA GLY A 488 -26.69 37.77 -17.81
C GLY A 488 -26.64 36.36 -18.41
N GLY A 489 -25.57 36.08 -19.17
CA GLY A 489 -25.39 34.75 -19.78
C GLY A 489 -26.38 34.43 -20.89
N MET A 490 -26.98 35.45 -21.52
CA MET A 490 -28.06 35.29 -22.50
C MET A 490 -27.91 36.23 -23.70
N VAL A 491 -28.43 35.81 -24.85
CA VAL A 491 -28.62 36.66 -26.04
C VAL A 491 -30.09 37.02 -26.25
N ASP A 492 -31.02 36.16 -25.85
CA ASP A 492 -32.46 36.44 -25.89
C ASP A 492 -32.90 37.00 -24.54
N GLY A 493 -33.40 38.23 -24.48
CA GLY A 493 -33.85 38.86 -23.22
C GLY A 493 -35.09 38.20 -22.58
N GLN A 494 -35.67 37.20 -23.26
CA GLN A 494 -36.74 36.34 -22.76
C GLN A 494 -36.27 34.91 -22.44
N ASP A 495 -34.97 34.63 -22.49
CA ASP A 495 -34.42 33.32 -22.15
C ASP A 495 -34.74 32.98 -20.68
N LYS A 496 -35.34 31.80 -20.47
CA LYS A 496 -35.66 31.28 -19.14
C LYS A 496 -34.44 30.72 -18.43
N ASN A 497 -33.39 30.38 -19.18
CA ASN A 497 -32.13 29.85 -18.65
C ASN A 497 -31.10 30.97 -18.37
N ALA A 498 -31.51 32.23 -18.44
CA ALA A 498 -30.66 33.35 -18.11
C ALA A 498 -30.21 33.30 -16.65
N ILE A 499 -28.95 33.66 -16.40
CA ILE A 499 -28.41 33.73 -15.04
C ILE A 499 -28.99 34.99 -14.40
N THR A 500 -29.76 34.80 -13.34
CA THR A 500 -30.37 35.90 -12.58
C THR A 500 -29.50 36.23 -11.38
N MET A 501 -29.22 37.51 -11.19
CA MET A 501 -28.37 38.06 -10.14
C MET A 501 -29.15 39.13 -9.38
N GLU A 502 -29.12 39.07 -8.05
CA GLU A 502 -29.81 40.03 -7.20
C GLU A 502 -28.82 40.96 -6.52
N SER A 503 -29.21 42.23 -6.37
CA SER A 503 -28.40 43.22 -5.66
C SER A 503 -28.53 43.09 -4.14
N GLU A 504 -27.40 43.06 -3.45
CA GLU A 504 -27.29 43.30 -2.00
C GLU A 504 -27.34 44.80 -1.71
N LYS A 505 -26.59 45.58 -2.50
CA LYS A 505 -26.38 47.01 -2.26
C LYS A 505 -26.15 47.75 -3.57
N ILE A 506 -26.77 48.92 -3.70
CA ILE A 506 -26.57 49.83 -4.83
C ILE A 506 -25.88 51.09 -4.32
N ILE A 507 -24.79 51.48 -4.98
CA ILE A 507 -23.92 52.57 -4.58
C ILE A 507 -23.80 53.53 -5.76
N ILE A 508 -24.52 54.64 -5.67
CA ILE A 508 -24.47 55.72 -6.66
C ILE A 508 -23.29 56.64 -6.33
N HIS A 509 -22.58 57.11 -7.34
CA HIS A 509 -21.47 58.03 -7.14
C HIS A 509 -21.94 59.32 -6.42
N PRO A 510 -21.26 59.77 -5.35
CA PRO A 510 -21.76 60.83 -4.47
C PRO A 510 -21.92 62.21 -5.15
N LYS A 511 -21.20 62.44 -6.25
CA LYS A 511 -21.30 63.68 -7.06
C LYS A 511 -22.35 63.60 -8.18
N TYR A 512 -23.13 62.51 -8.26
CA TYR A 512 -24.24 62.41 -9.20
C TYR A 512 -25.42 63.22 -8.68
N HIS A 513 -25.99 64.08 -9.54
CA HIS A 513 -27.18 64.87 -9.21
C HIS A 513 -28.38 64.39 -10.01
N LYS A 514 -29.53 64.27 -9.33
CA LYS A 514 -30.77 63.77 -9.92
C LYS A 514 -31.27 64.69 -11.03
N VAL A 515 -31.43 64.14 -12.22
CA VAL A 515 -32.05 64.83 -13.36
C VAL A 515 -33.55 65.05 -13.05
N GLY A 516 -33.97 66.31 -12.91
CA GLY A 516 -35.38 66.69 -12.79
C GLY A 516 -35.90 67.00 -11.37
N ARG A 517 -35.03 67.31 -10.40
CA ARG A 517 -35.49 67.90 -9.12
C ARG A 517 -35.92 69.37 -9.36
N ALA A 518 -37.17 69.72 -9.04
CA ALA A 518 -37.62 71.09 -9.08
C ALA A 518 -36.92 71.90 -7.97
N GLY A 519 -36.03 72.81 -8.33
CA GLY A 519 -35.54 73.84 -7.42
C GLY A 519 -34.06 74.21 -7.53
N GLU A 520 -33.15 73.30 -7.83
CA GLU A 520 -31.71 73.60 -7.81
C GLU A 520 -30.96 72.83 -8.90
N ASP A 521 -30.12 73.57 -9.62
CA ASP A 521 -29.26 73.22 -10.77
C ASP A 521 -29.93 72.74 -12.08
N PRO A 522 -29.39 73.15 -13.25
CA PRO A 522 -29.80 72.60 -14.53
C PRO A 522 -29.55 71.08 -14.55
N PRO A 523 -30.44 70.28 -15.16
CA PRO A 523 -30.26 68.83 -15.24
C PRO A 523 -28.89 68.48 -15.83
N SER A 524 -28.13 67.66 -15.11
CA SER A 524 -26.77 67.25 -15.49
C SER A 524 -26.64 65.73 -15.35
N TYR A 525 -26.00 65.11 -16.33
CA TYR A 525 -25.61 63.69 -16.29
C TYR A 525 -24.13 63.54 -15.85
N ASP A 526 -23.52 64.57 -15.28
CA ASP A 526 -22.17 64.45 -14.75
C ASP A 526 -22.12 63.43 -13.61
N ASN A 527 -21.05 62.66 -13.54
CA ASN A 527 -20.89 61.58 -12.57
C ASN A 527 -21.98 60.48 -12.64
N ASP A 528 -22.54 60.24 -13.82
CA ASP A 528 -23.55 59.21 -14.05
C ASP A 528 -22.94 57.80 -14.09
N ILE A 529 -22.63 57.28 -12.91
CA ILE A 529 -22.05 55.96 -12.66
C ILE A 529 -22.53 55.42 -11.30
N ALA A 530 -22.81 54.12 -11.27
CA ALA A 530 -23.18 53.38 -10.06
C ALA A 530 -22.57 51.98 -10.05
N LEU A 531 -22.31 51.47 -8.84
CA LEU A 531 -21.92 50.10 -8.58
C LEU A 531 -23.04 49.35 -7.87
N ILE A 532 -23.19 48.07 -8.22
CA ILE A 532 -24.14 47.16 -7.60
C ILE A 532 -23.34 45.98 -7.06
N LYS A 533 -23.37 45.79 -5.75
CA LYS A 533 -22.85 44.59 -5.07
C LYS A 533 -23.93 43.51 -5.15
N LEU A 534 -23.55 42.32 -5.60
CA LEU A 534 -24.43 41.17 -5.70
C LEU A 534 -24.49 40.42 -4.36
N SER A 535 -25.65 39.87 -4.01
CA SER A 535 -25.87 39.09 -2.78
C SER A 535 -24.94 37.87 -2.71
N ASP A 536 -24.78 37.18 -3.84
CA ASP A 536 -23.97 35.97 -3.97
C ASP A 536 -22.92 36.13 -5.08
N ARG A 537 -21.81 35.38 -4.96
CA ARG A 537 -20.85 35.26 -6.07
C ARG A 537 -21.51 34.56 -7.24
N VAL A 538 -21.33 35.12 -8.42
CA VAL A 538 -21.85 34.53 -9.65
C VAL A 538 -20.88 33.47 -10.15
N LYS A 539 -21.42 32.32 -10.55
CA LYS A 539 -20.61 31.23 -11.09
C LYS A 539 -20.16 31.60 -12.49
N LEU A 540 -18.89 31.99 -12.61
CA LEU A 540 -18.27 32.36 -13.89
C LEU A 540 -18.23 31.17 -14.84
N GLY A 541 -18.44 31.45 -16.12
CA GLY A 541 -18.56 30.44 -17.16
C GLY A 541 -18.35 31.04 -18.55
N PRO A 542 -18.40 30.24 -19.61
CA PRO A 542 -18.11 30.72 -20.98
C PRO A 542 -19.07 31.82 -21.45
N ASN A 543 -20.25 31.92 -20.83
CA ASN A 543 -21.30 32.87 -21.19
C ASN A 543 -21.43 34.06 -20.22
N LEU A 544 -20.76 34.02 -19.06
CA LEU A 544 -20.83 35.06 -18.03
C LEU A 544 -19.44 35.27 -17.42
N LEU A 545 -18.79 36.36 -17.83
CA LEU A 545 -17.43 36.74 -17.45
C LEU A 545 -17.37 38.25 -17.28
N PRO A 546 -16.55 38.77 -16.36
CA PRO A 546 -16.42 40.20 -16.18
C PRO A 546 -15.63 40.86 -17.32
N VAL A 547 -15.90 42.14 -17.57
CA VAL A 547 -15.06 43.01 -18.42
C VAL A 547 -13.95 43.63 -17.58
N CYS A 548 -12.77 43.86 -18.14
CA CYS A 548 -11.70 44.52 -17.41
C CYS A 548 -12.00 46.01 -17.21
N LEU A 549 -11.61 46.54 -16.05
CA LEU A 549 -11.51 47.98 -15.86
C LEU A 549 -10.27 48.54 -16.60
N PRO A 550 -10.32 49.79 -17.07
CA PRO A 550 -9.18 50.45 -17.69
C PRO A 550 -8.08 50.73 -16.65
N THR A 551 -6.90 51.15 -17.12
CA THR A 551 -5.78 51.53 -16.27
C THR A 551 -5.47 53.02 -16.36
N ASN A 552 -4.81 53.57 -15.34
CA ASN A 552 -4.37 54.97 -15.33
C ASN A 552 -3.28 55.27 -16.37
N LYS A 553 -2.71 54.25 -17.02
CA LYS A 553 -1.69 54.39 -18.08
C LYS A 553 -2.26 54.58 -19.48
N ASP A 554 -3.58 54.40 -19.64
CA ASP A 554 -4.25 54.56 -20.92
C ASP A 554 -4.48 56.05 -21.25
N GLY A 555 -4.43 56.43 -22.54
CA GLY A 555 -4.52 57.82 -22.98
C GLY A 555 -5.95 58.41 -23.00
N ARG A 556 -6.46 58.79 -24.18
CA ARG A 556 -7.87 59.25 -24.33
C ARG A 556 -8.84 58.08 -24.08
N ALA A 557 -10.14 58.37 -23.94
CA ALA A 557 -11.14 57.36 -23.58
C ALA A 557 -11.15 56.15 -24.55
N MET A 558 -10.99 56.39 -25.86
CA MET A 558 -10.81 55.33 -26.87
C MET A 558 -9.54 55.52 -27.70
N GLU A 559 -8.72 56.55 -27.44
CA GLU A 559 -7.49 56.88 -28.17
C GLU A 559 -7.69 57.11 -29.68
N GLY A 560 -8.89 57.56 -30.10
CA GLY A 560 -9.24 57.68 -31.52
C GLY A 560 -9.44 56.35 -32.25
N LYS A 561 -9.53 55.24 -31.51
CA LYS A 561 -9.84 53.89 -32.02
C LYS A 561 -11.35 53.65 -31.98
N ASP A 562 -11.79 52.64 -32.71
CA ASP A 562 -13.16 52.16 -32.65
C ASP A 562 -13.39 51.33 -31.37
N GLY A 563 -14.61 51.38 -30.85
CA GLY A 563 -15.06 50.59 -29.71
C GLY A 563 -16.41 49.97 -30.01
N THR A 564 -16.80 48.99 -29.21
CA THR A 564 -18.07 48.28 -29.38
C THR A 564 -19.02 48.61 -28.24
N ILE A 565 -20.23 49.02 -28.60
CA ILE A 565 -21.36 49.13 -27.69
C ILE A 565 -22.27 47.94 -27.82
N SER A 566 -22.92 47.55 -26.72
CA SER A 566 -23.89 46.46 -26.73
C SER A 566 -25.06 46.73 -25.79
N GLY A 567 -26.22 46.20 -26.15
CA GLY A 567 -27.41 46.32 -25.32
C GLY A 567 -28.67 45.77 -25.97
N PHE A 568 -29.78 45.92 -25.23
CA PHE A 568 -31.11 45.48 -25.66
C PHE A 568 -32.08 46.66 -25.87
N GLY A 569 -31.53 47.84 -26.17
CA GLY A 569 -32.26 49.07 -26.38
C GLY A 569 -33.03 49.10 -27.70
N ALA A 570 -33.55 50.29 -28.00
CA ALA A 570 -34.48 50.50 -29.10
C ALA A 570 -33.77 50.46 -30.47
N VAL A 571 -34.29 49.66 -31.40
CA VAL A 571 -33.75 49.53 -32.78
C VAL A 571 -34.35 50.57 -33.73
N LYS A 572 -35.57 51.05 -33.41
CA LYS A 572 -36.33 52.13 -34.07
C LYS A 572 -37.13 52.86 -32.99
N GLU A 573 -37.67 54.06 -33.28
CA GLU A 573 -38.51 54.82 -32.34
C GLU A 573 -39.54 53.89 -31.65
N ASN A 574 -39.41 53.78 -30.31
CA ASN A 574 -40.25 53.00 -29.39
C ASN A 574 -40.27 51.46 -29.51
N ARG A 575 -39.38 50.79 -30.27
CA ARG A 575 -39.29 49.31 -30.29
C ARG A 575 -37.98 48.80 -29.68
N LEU A 576 -38.06 48.31 -28.45
CA LEU A 576 -36.97 47.62 -27.74
C LEU A 576 -36.58 46.30 -28.42
N SER A 577 -35.29 45.99 -28.46
CA SER A 577 -34.82 44.72 -29.02
C SER A 577 -35.14 43.54 -28.09
N ARG A 578 -35.54 42.40 -28.65
CA ARG A 578 -35.59 41.12 -27.90
C ARG A 578 -34.20 40.53 -27.73
N TYR A 579 -33.36 40.67 -28.75
CA TYR A 579 -32.02 40.07 -28.78
C TYR A 579 -30.95 41.09 -28.43
N LEU A 580 -29.86 40.63 -27.82
CA LEU A 580 -28.67 41.42 -27.59
C LEU A 580 -28.09 41.85 -28.94
N LEU A 581 -27.97 43.15 -29.14
CA LEU A 581 -27.33 43.73 -30.31
C LEU A 581 -26.00 44.39 -29.92
N TYR A 582 -25.10 44.49 -30.87
CA TYR A 582 -23.85 45.23 -30.72
C TYR A 582 -23.54 46.04 -31.98
N GLY A 583 -22.72 47.07 -31.82
CA GLY A 583 -22.31 47.95 -32.91
C GLY A 583 -21.01 48.68 -32.62
N ASN A 584 -20.29 49.05 -33.67
CA ASN A 584 -19.02 49.76 -33.55
C ASN A 584 -19.24 51.26 -33.65
N VAL A 585 -18.61 52.00 -32.73
CA VAL A 585 -18.67 53.45 -32.63
C VAL A 585 -17.26 54.02 -32.56
N GLN A 586 -17.10 55.25 -33.05
CA GLN A 586 -15.83 55.95 -33.02
C GLN A 586 -15.92 57.17 -32.10
N GLU A 587 -14.92 57.36 -31.23
CA GLU A 587 -14.78 58.55 -30.40
C GLU A 587 -14.73 59.81 -31.27
N LYS A 588 -15.55 60.81 -30.95
CA LYS A 588 -15.57 62.11 -31.63
C LYS A 588 -14.78 63.15 -30.85
N SER A 589 -14.33 64.18 -31.54
CA SER A 589 -13.59 65.27 -30.90
C SER A 589 -14.49 66.06 -29.94
N LYS A 590 -13.86 66.70 -28.95
CA LYS A 590 -14.55 67.55 -27.97
C LYS A 590 -15.47 68.56 -28.66
N ASP A 591 -15.00 69.23 -29.71
CA ASP A 591 -15.77 70.23 -30.45
C ASP A 591 -17.03 69.66 -31.11
N ILE A 592 -16.95 68.42 -31.61
CA ILE A 592 -18.11 67.73 -32.19
C ILE A 592 -19.10 67.39 -31.08
N CYS A 593 -18.63 66.81 -29.97
CA CYS A 593 -19.48 66.50 -28.80
C CYS A 593 -20.19 67.74 -28.26
N GLU A 594 -19.49 68.88 -28.22
CA GLU A 594 -20.02 70.14 -27.73
C GLU A 594 -21.10 70.73 -28.65
N LYS A 595 -20.95 70.60 -29.97
CA LYS A 595 -21.95 71.05 -30.95
C LYS A 595 -23.17 70.12 -31.04
N SER A 596 -22.99 68.85 -30.70
CA SER A 596 -24.04 67.81 -30.80
C SER A 596 -24.87 67.62 -29.54
N ARG A 597 -24.73 68.49 -28.52
CA ARG A 597 -25.52 68.43 -27.27
C ARG A 597 -27.01 68.61 -27.56
N VAL A 598 -27.85 67.94 -26.76
CA VAL A 598 -29.32 68.11 -26.79
C VAL A 598 -29.75 69.05 -25.69
N GLY A 599 -30.37 70.17 -26.05
CA GLY A 599 -30.85 71.17 -25.08
C GLY A 599 -29.70 71.87 -24.34
N LYS A 600 -29.94 72.25 -23.07
CA LYS A 600 -28.96 72.93 -22.19
C LYS A 600 -28.13 71.96 -21.32
N LEU A 601 -28.09 70.67 -21.66
CA LEU A 601 -27.35 69.67 -20.86
C LEU A 601 -25.83 69.95 -20.95
N PRO A 602 -25.11 70.01 -19.81
CA PRO A 602 -23.68 70.25 -19.80
C PRO A 602 -22.90 69.02 -20.29
N PHE A 603 -21.84 69.26 -21.08
CA PHE A 603 -20.84 68.26 -21.45
C PHE A 603 -19.56 68.51 -20.64
N THR A 604 -19.19 67.56 -19.77
CA THR A 604 -18.11 67.71 -18.79
C THR A 604 -16.85 66.92 -19.19
N GLN A 605 -15.75 67.10 -18.46
CA GLN A 605 -14.51 66.34 -18.66
C GLN A 605 -14.63 64.86 -18.26
N ASN A 606 -15.70 64.49 -17.56
CA ASN A 606 -15.99 63.11 -17.18
C ASN A 606 -16.80 62.35 -18.24
N MET A 607 -17.07 63.00 -19.37
CA MET A 607 -17.81 62.43 -20.49
C MET A 607 -16.94 62.40 -21.74
N PHE A 608 -17.27 61.46 -22.62
CA PHE A 608 -16.85 61.50 -24.02
C PHE A 608 -18.05 61.13 -24.90
N CYS A 609 -17.97 61.42 -26.19
CA CYS A 609 -19.03 61.05 -27.11
C CYS A 609 -18.49 60.19 -28.26
N ALA A 610 -19.33 59.28 -28.73
CA ALA A 610 -18.99 58.37 -29.82
C ALA A 610 -20.20 58.13 -30.71
N GLY A 611 -19.96 57.83 -31.99
CA GLY A 611 -21.02 57.54 -32.96
C GLY A 611 -20.47 56.85 -34.22
N GLY A 612 -21.34 56.15 -34.95
CA GLY A 612 -20.99 55.39 -36.16
C GLY A 612 -21.48 56.00 -37.49
N ASP A 613 -20.83 55.66 -38.60
CA ASP A 613 -21.04 56.28 -39.93
C ASP A 613 -22.40 55.98 -40.60
N LYS A 614 -23.26 55.13 -40.03
CA LYS A 614 -24.54 54.69 -40.65
C LYS A 614 -25.68 54.42 -39.65
N GLY A 615 -25.92 55.34 -38.72
CA GLY A 615 -27.07 55.24 -37.79
C GLY A 615 -26.95 54.17 -36.71
N VAL A 616 -25.73 53.67 -36.48
CA VAL A 616 -25.38 52.82 -35.31
C VAL A 616 -25.06 53.75 -34.14
N ASP A 617 -25.91 53.73 -33.11
CA ASP A 617 -25.71 54.47 -31.87
C ASP A 617 -26.44 53.77 -30.70
N SER A 618 -26.08 54.14 -29.47
CA SER A 618 -26.77 53.73 -28.25
C SER A 618 -28.14 54.41 -28.14
N CYS A 619 -29.19 53.64 -27.84
CA CYS A 619 -30.58 54.09 -27.87
C CYS A 619 -31.32 53.87 -26.55
N LYS A 620 -32.57 54.34 -26.46
CA LYS A 620 -33.41 54.14 -25.26
C LYS A 620 -33.43 52.65 -24.86
N GLY A 621 -33.02 52.35 -23.63
CA GLY A 621 -32.91 50.97 -23.12
C GLY A 621 -31.51 50.36 -23.19
N ASP A 622 -30.52 51.08 -23.75
CA ASP A 622 -29.09 50.74 -23.67
C ASP A 622 -28.38 51.49 -22.53
N SER A 623 -29.04 52.44 -21.87
CA SER A 623 -28.53 53.19 -20.72
C SER A 623 -27.90 52.30 -19.66
N GLY A 624 -26.69 52.64 -19.21
CA GLY A 624 -25.90 51.82 -18.30
C GLY A 624 -25.15 50.67 -18.96
N GLY A 625 -25.38 50.42 -20.25
CA GLY A 625 -24.67 49.41 -21.04
C GLY A 625 -23.19 49.76 -21.29
N PRO A 626 -22.37 48.76 -21.59
CA PRO A 626 -20.93 48.94 -21.76
C PRO A 626 -20.55 49.46 -23.15
N LEU A 627 -19.52 50.31 -23.18
CA LEU A 627 -18.67 50.55 -24.34
C LEU A 627 -17.29 49.94 -24.07
N VAL A 628 -16.90 48.93 -24.86
CA VAL A 628 -15.65 48.18 -24.69
C VAL A 628 -14.65 48.42 -25.82
N VAL A 629 -13.37 48.31 -25.48
CA VAL A 629 -12.23 48.36 -26.41
C VAL A 629 -11.28 47.18 -26.09
N PRO A 630 -10.67 46.50 -27.08
CA PRO A 630 -10.81 46.72 -28.52
C PRO A 630 -12.20 46.35 -29.06
N VAL A 631 -12.44 46.61 -30.34
CA VAL A 631 -13.65 46.14 -31.04
C VAL A 631 -13.80 44.62 -30.89
N LEU A 632 -15.03 44.12 -30.77
CA LEU A 632 -15.30 42.68 -30.70
C LEU A 632 -14.63 41.93 -31.87
N GLY A 633 -14.06 40.77 -31.57
CA GLY A 633 -13.19 40.00 -32.47
C GLY A 633 -11.69 40.25 -32.32
N PHE A 634 -11.25 41.33 -31.66
CA PHE A 634 -9.82 41.66 -31.47
C PHE A 634 -9.29 41.49 -30.04
N GLY A 635 -10.12 41.02 -29.09
CA GLY A 635 -9.68 40.78 -27.71
C GLY A 635 -8.99 39.42 -27.57
N ASN A 636 -7.94 39.39 -26.75
CA ASN A 636 -7.19 38.17 -26.42
C ASN A 636 -6.55 38.31 -25.02
N PRO A 637 -5.92 37.27 -24.44
CA PRO A 637 -5.30 37.36 -23.12
C PRO A 637 -4.25 38.47 -22.96
N ASP A 638 -3.52 38.83 -24.03
CA ASP A 638 -2.52 39.91 -24.02
C ASP A 638 -3.16 41.30 -24.15
N ARG A 639 -4.37 41.36 -24.73
CA ARG A 639 -5.15 42.58 -24.94
C ARG A 639 -6.63 42.32 -24.62
N PRO A 640 -6.99 42.19 -23.33
CA PRO A 640 -8.36 41.89 -22.92
C PRO A 640 -9.29 43.08 -23.20
N TYR A 641 -10.59 42.80 -23.33
CA TYR A 641 -11.63 43.81 -23.43
C TYR A 641 -11.72 44.65 -22.16
N GLN A 642 -11.66 45.96 -22.33
CA GLN A 642 -11.71 46.95 -21.27
C GLN A 642 -12.94 47.83 -21.42
N LEU A 643 -13.62 48.09 -20.29
CA LEU A 643 -14.77 48.98 -20.21
C LEU A 643 -14.30 50.44 -20.24
N ARG A 644 -14.46 51.11 -21.37
CA ARG A 644 -14.04 52.50 -21.55
C ARG A 644 -15.14 53.51 -21.25
N GLY A 645 -16.38 53.13 -21.56
CA GLY A 645 -17.54 53.98 -21.37
C GLY A 645 -18.75 53.25 -20.82
N ILE A 646 -19.63 54.00 -20.17
CA ILE A 646 -20.96 53.58 -19.77
C ILE A 646 -21.95 54.46 -20.52
N VAL A 647 -22.92 53.88 -21.22
CA VAL A 647 -23.97 54.63 -21.94
C VAL A 647 -24.73 55.50 -20.95
N SER A 648 -24.70 56.82 -21.13
CA SER A 648 -25.32 57.77 -20.19
C SER A 648 -26.54 58.45 -20.81
N TRP A 649 -26.34 59.30 -21.82
CA TRP A 649 -27.43 60.03 -22.49
C TRP A 649 -27.15 60.21 -23.98
N GLY A 650 -28.15 60.61 -24.76
CA GLY A 650 -28.04 60.71 -26.22
C GLY A 650 -29.17 61.51 -26.85
N GLN A 651 -29.15 61.59 -28.18
CA GLN A 651 -30.16 62.36 -28.92
C GLN A 651 -31.49 61.60 -29.04
N ASN A 652 -32.61 62.34 -29.07
CA ASN A 652 -33.97 61.76 -28.95
C ASN A 652 -34.48 60.93 -30.15
N ARG A 653 -33.70 60.80 -31.22
CA ARG A 653 -34.08 60.06 -32.43
C ARG A 653 -33.07 58.92 -32.64
N CYS A 654 -33.54 57.73 -32.95
CA CYS A 654 -32.70 56.55 -33.15
C CYS A 654 -32.79 56.08 -34.60
N GLY A 655 -31.65 55.80 -35.26
CA GLY A 655 -31.60 55.13 -36.57
C GLY A 655 -31.67 56.02 -37.83
N SER A 656 -31.50 57.34 -37.71
CA SER A 656 -31.23 58.27 -38.83
C SER A 656 -29.74 58.60 -38.84
N GLY A 657 -29.06 58.67 -40.00
CA GLY A 657 -27.59 58.79 -40.03
C GLY A 657 -27.02 59.98 -39.22
N GLY A 658 -25.90 59.76 -38.51
CA GLY A 658 -25.16 60.83 -37.81
C GLY A 658 -25.37 60.96 -36.30
N PHE A 659 -25.91 59.95 -35.61
CA PHE A 659 -26.14 60.00 -34.16
C PHE A 659 -24.86 59.89 -33.32
N ILE A 660 -24.87 60.61 -32.18
CA ILE A 660 -23.79 60.70 -31.21
C ILE A 660 -24.36 60.41 -29.82
N GLY A 661 -23.88 59.32 -29.21
CA GLY A 661 -24.13 58.98 -27.81
C GLY A 661 -23.08 59.58 -26.89
N PHE A 662 -23.48 59.88 -25.66
CA PHE A 662 -22.60 60.38 -24.60
C PHE A 662 -22.40 59.31 -23.52
N TYR A 663 -21.14 59.15 -23.12
CA TYR A 663 -20.69 58.07 -22.27
C TYR A 663 -19.95 58.61 -21.06
N THR A 664 -20.19 58.03 -19.89
CA THR A 664 -19.39 58.28 -18.69
C THR A 664 -18.01 57.67 -18.88
N LYS A 665 -16.95 58.47 -18.71
CA LYS A 665 -15.55 58.05 -18.88
C LYS A 665 -15.07 57.26 -17.66
N VAL A 666 -15.14 55.93 -17.72
CA VAL A 666 -14.86 55.02 -16.59
C VAL A 666 -13.48 55.23 -15.97
N GLN A 667 -12.47 55.58 -16.79
CA GLN A 667 -11.12 55.85 -16.33
C GLN A 667 -11.05 56.94 -15.23
N ASN A 668 -11.92 57.95 -15.28
CA ASN A 668 -11.93 59.03 -14.28
C ASN A 668 -12.48 58.59 -12.92
N TYR A 669 -13.04 57.37 -12.81
CA TYR A 669 -13.71 56.85 -11.61
C TYR A 669 -13.00 55.61 -11.04
N LEU A 670 -11.81 55.25 -11.53
CA LEU A 670 -11.12 54.03 -11.13
C LEU A 670 -10.80 53.99 -9.63
N ASP A 671 -10.42 55.13 -9.04
CA ASP A 671 -10.11 55.22 -7.61
C ASP A 671 -11.38 55.00 -6.78
N TRP A 672 -12.49 55.68 -7.13
CA TRP A 672 -13.79 55.47 -6.50
C TRP A 672 -14.28 54.02 -6.63
N ILE A 673 -14.11 53.39 -7.82
CA ILE A 673 -14.52 52.00 -8.02
C ILE A 673 -13.74 51.07 -7.07
N LYS A 674 -12.42 51.23 -6.96
CA LYS A 674 -11.58 50.42 -6.07
C LYS A 674 -11.93 50.62 -4.60
N GLU A 675 -12.03 51.87 -4.16
CA GLU A 675 -12.37 52.21 -2.78
C GLU A 675 -13.71 51.59 -2.38
N VAL A 676 -14.72 51.68 -3.25
CA VAL A 676 -16.04 51.08 -2.99
C VAL A 676 -15.98 49.55 -2.93
N MET A 677 -15.25 48.92 -3.87
CA MET A 677 -15.11 47.46 -3.92
C MET A 677 -14.27 46.88 -2.78
N GLU A 678 -13.37 47.66 -2.18
CA GLU A 678 -12.56 47.25 -1.02
C GLU A 678 -13.28 47.51 0.31
N ALA A 679 -14.11 48.56 0.40
CA ALA A 679 -14.82 48.94 1.62
C ALA A 679 -16.14 48.19 1.86
N ASN A 680 -16.63 47.41 0.87
CA ASN A 680 -17.92 46.71 0.92
C ASN A 680 -17.76 45.27 0.44
#